data_AF-A0A5C6D506-F1
#
_entry.id   AF-A0A5C6D506-F1
#
_cell.length_a   1.000
_cell.length_b   1.000
_cell.length_c   1.000
_cell.angle_alpha   90.00
_cell.angle_beta   90.00
_cell.angle_gamma   90.00
#
_symmetry.space_group_name_H-M   'P 1'
#
loop_
_entity.id
_entity.type
_entity.pdbx_description
1 polymer ?
#
loop_
_entity_poly.entity_id
_entity_poly.type
_entity_poly.pdbx_seq_one_letter_code
_entity_poly.pdbx_strand_id
1 'polypeptide(L)'
;MIISMQGNWTVRVKAKNAAYSQRFVIDGATSGNGTHSGTAGTSVNVTGDQWTIAIQNDPGGGYQLSDTKIKFPHQIGSNYEFEIWSNDAGGDEDFNDLILACSTSVNINDFLIYGNVSLYSGRCLFNPCRKGPFVIESIGALRAVLKNAKLREILERDYPERIRDDIIGPYPPDPPPFKPIVIDLYNEAMQPKTELVYKRLDNTNENINAKSRKGELTSEYSIKNYSILNSIQKETSREFVKSVDKVELSRVIDGLLLKGCTVLPATNTTLTFEEYDRTTAELAGGSYTGTGNRRLLGDTITDMHGNYVFRFSFDMTFPGIEDSTDIAPGENINVVAYPDVIVKVTGFSPYTVLYESAPYYNVPNLKRINLCLPKSLIQPSSACFNGNLIGSLGNVFLGGNQNSSASFSSTALRRYGNGNHLESSGEISVGSSLAGFSVECASWYGTIDFKGCMYDLAKTVAQNNIKWYTIRIKRAGTSDWQFVSQNYKHPKFHKRNQPGYIGDDVGPFTKSLHVDGGLAVDKPAYINIQREIFVDGVDWEFSNFDRYLQLNTRLYDLVSGERTPGKYYVRVDCYDNAGNPVPNATDMIALFIHNNTINFGLTAPVFTDASVVNAGCGLYRLTDSQMNTPIQLSFRANDPEGFVHSFALTMGRCPTPMIGLQVNSPNPPLSDTLTGQTILFQGDSTSVHNTCNGYTGTIVEFSDAGMINVEFQPAASEGGWIKTGEFFTKLAFHLRAYKRMTNGYNSGLSDDYEAYAQILMERLNP
;
A
#
# COMPACT_ATOMS: atom_id res chain seq x y z
N MET A 1 23.91 5.77 -4.09
CA MET A 1 22.51 5.61 -4.51
C MET A 1 22.43 5.09 -5.95
N ILE A 2 21.34 4.40 -6.27
CA ILE A 2 21.00 3.89 -7.61
C ILE A 2 20.09 4.90 -8.32
N ILE A 3 20.32 5.13 -9.61
CA ILE A 3 19.52 6.01 -10.44
C ILE A 3 18.86 5.17 -11.54
N SER A 4 17.55 5.33 -11.69
CA SER A 4 16.82 4.74 -12.80
C SER A 4 16.98 5.57 -14.06
N MET A 5 17.10 4.89 -15.19
CA MET A 5 17.26 5.45 -16.52
C MET A 5 16.32 4.73 -17.49
N GLN A 6 15.81 5.45 -18.48
CA GLN A 6 14.93 4.90 -19.51
C GLN A 6 15.40 5.30 -20.91
N GLY A 7 15.27 4.39 -21.87
CA GLY A 7 15.71 4.58 -23.25
C GLY A 7 17.23 4.60 -23.41
N ASN A 8 17.68 5.06 -24.58
CA ASN A 8 19.09 5.01 -24.99
C ASN A 8 19.87 6.23 -24.51
N TRP A 9 21.02 6.01 -23.85
CA TRP A 9 21.89 7.09 -23.39
C TRP A 9 23.36 6.78 -23.65
N THR A 10 24.14 7.83 -23.91
CA THR A 10 25.60 7.78 -23.77
C THR A 10 25.96 8.27 -22.38
N VAL A 11 26.60 7.40 -21.59
CA VAL A 11 27.15 7.74 -20.28
C VAL A 11 28.65 7.97 -20.44
N ARG A 12 29.16 9.09 -19.94
CA ARG A 12 30.58 9.43 -19.99
C ARG A 12 31.07 9.95 -18.65
N VAL A 13 32.23 9.48 -18.20
CA VAL A 13 32.92 10.09 -17.06
C VAL A 13 33.46 11.45 -17.47
N LYS A 14 32.84 12.52 -16.96
CA LYS A 14 33.23 13.91 -17.22
C LYS A 14 34.44 14.31 -16.39
N ALA A 15 34.43 13.97 -15.09
CA ALA A 15 35.49 14.31 -14.15
C ALA A 15 35.59 13.27 -13.04
N LYS A 16 36.79 13.14 -12.46
CA LYS A 16 37.08 12.39 -11.23
C LYS A 16 38.04 13.21 -10.38
N ASN A 17 37.62 13.60 -9.18
CA ASN A 17 38.42 14.44 -8.28
C ASN A 17 38.85 13.69 -7.01
N ALA A 18 38.12 12.64 -6.63
CA ALA A 18 38.45 11.82 -5.47
C ALA A 18 39.76 11.02 -5.63
N ALA A 19 40.42 10.73 -4.52
CA ALA A 19 41.58 9.85 -4.47
C ALA A 19 41.20 8.36 -4.57
N TYR A 20 40.04 7.96 -4.05
CA TYR A 20 39.61 6.57 -4.04
C TYR A 20 39.40 6.02 -5.47
N SER A 21 39.56 4.69 -5.61
CA SER A 21 39.18 4.03 -6.85
C SER A 21 37.66 4.11 -7.02
N GLN A 22 37.19 4.47 -8.21
CA GLN A 22 35.77 4.64 -8.49
C GLN A 22 35.38 3.97 -9.79
N ARG A 23 34.13 3.52 -9.85
CA ARG A 23 33.53 2.84 -11.00
C ARG A 23 32.04 3.12 -11.05
N PHE A 24 31.42 2.83 -12.18
CA PHE A 24 29.96 2.80 -12.27
C PHE A 24 29.50 1.45 -12.82
N VAL A 25 28.34 1.01 -12.38
CA VAL A 25 27.73 -0.26 -12.76
C VAL A 25 26.41 0.03 -13.45
N ILE A 26 26.20 -0.61 -14.60
CA ILE A 26 24.96 -0.55 -15.36
C ILE A 26 24.31 -1.93 -15.31
N ASP A 27 23.04 -1.97 -14.96
CA ASP A 27 22.25 -3.22 -14.90
C ASP A 27 20.85 -3.04 -15.51
N GLY A 28 20.31 -4.14 -16.03
CA GLY A 28 18.97 -4.19 -16.65
C GLY A 28 18.87 -3.63 -18.07
N ALA A 29 19.96 -3.12 -18.66
CA ALA A 29 19.96 -2.61 -20.02
C ALA A 29 19.88 -3.74 -21.07
N THR A 30 19.48 -3.42 -22.30
CA THR A 30 19.61 -4.32 -23.45
C THR A 30 21.08 -4.41 -23.91
N SER A 31 21.80 -3.28 -23.91
CA SER A 31 23.25 -3.24 -24.16
C SER A 31 23.94 -2.24 -23.24
N GLY A 32 25.23 -2.48 -22.95
CA GLY A 32 26.03 -1.59 -22.10
C GLY A 32 26.07 -1.97 -20.61
N ASN A 33 25.47 -3.11 -20.23
CA ASN A 33 25.56 -3.65 -18.86
C ASN A 33 27.00 -3.92 -18.43
N GLY A 34 27.19 -3.99 -17.11
CA GLY A 34 28.43 -4.39 -16.47
C GLY A 34 29.10 -3.26 -15.70
N THR A 35 30.33 -3.52 -15.28
CA THR A 35 31.14 -2.60 -14.49
C THR A 35 32.11 -1.83 -15.38
N HIS A 36 32.10 -0.51 -15.25
CA HIS A 36 32.88 0.42 -16.07
C HIS A 36 33.77 1.31 -15.21
N SER A 37 34.97 1.62 -15.71
CA SER A 37 35.95 2.42 -14.96
C SER A 37 35.46 3.85 -14.72
N GLY A 38 35.72 4.40 -13.53
CA GLY A 38 35.55 5.83 -13.22
C GLY A 38 36.65 6.73 -13.77
N THR A 39 37.45 6.27 -14.73
CA THR A 39 38.48 7.09 -15.37
C THR A 39 37.85 8.13 -16.29
N ALA A 40 38.25 9.40 -16.15
CA ALA A 40 37.79 10.50 -17.01
C ALA A 40 37.94 10.15 -18.50
N GLY A 41 36.88 10.39 -19.27
CA GLY A 41 36.80 10.03 -20.69
C GLY A 41 36.25 8.64 -20.99
N THR A 42 36.13 7.75 -20.00
CA THR A 42 35.42 6.46 -20.17
C THR A 42 33.99 6.74 -20.63
N SER A 43 33.54 6.06 -21.69
CA SER A 43 32.22 6.28 -22.26
C SER A 43 31.58 4.96 -22.70
N VAL A 44 30.28 4.84 -22.45
CA VAL A 44 29.49 3.64 -22.72
C VAL A 44 28.18 4.07 -23.36
N ASN A 45 27.82 3.41 -24.46
CA ASN A 45 26.48 3.54 -25.05
C ASN A 45 25.57 2.47 -24.45
N VAL A 46 24.48 2.94 -23.85
CA VAL A 46 23.53 2.13 -23.11
C VAL A 46 22.21 2.16 -23.85
N THR A 47 21.62 1.00 -24.08
CA THR A 47 20.31 0.88 -24.71
C THR A 47 19.40 0.02 -23.86
N GLY A 48 18.10 0.30 -23.86
CA GLY A 48 17.10 -0.47 -23.13
C GLY A 48 15.96 0.40 -22.62
N ASP A 49 14.80 -0.21 -22.42
CA ASP A 49 13.57 0.51 -22.05
C ASP A 49 13.65 1.06 -20.62
N GLN A 50 14.20 0.27 -19.70
CA GLN A 50 14.41 0.64 -18.31
C GLN A 50 15.63 -0.08 -17.75
N TRP A 51 16.54 0.67 -17.16
CA TRP A 51 17.81 0.17 -16.62
C TRP A 51 18.28 1.07 -15.49
N THR A 52 19.34 0.67 -14.80
CA THR A 52 19.85 1.43 -13.65
C THR A 52 21.34 1.69 -13.75
N ILE A 53 21.77 2.76 -13.08
CA ILE A 53 23.18 3.09 -12.89
C ILE A 53 23.49 3.31 -11.42
N ALA A 54 24.59 2.72 -10.95
CA ALA A 54 25.12 2.87 -9.61
C ALA A 54 26.57 3.35 -9.67
N ILE A 55 26.93 4.40 -8.93
CA ILE A 55 28.32 4.84 -8.76
C ILE A 55 28.89 4.20 -7.50
N GLN A 56 30.09 3.65 -7.59
CA GLN A 56 30.76 2.97 -6.49
C GLN A 56 32.17 3.50 -6.28
N ASN A 57 32.62 3.51 -5.03
CA ASN A 57 33.98 3.85 -4.62
C ASN A 57 34.59 2.71 -3.77
N ASP A 58 35.92 2.65 -3.70
CA ASP A 58 36.64 1.68 -2.87
C ASP A 58 37.64 2.40 -1.96
N PRO A 59 37.34 2.52 -0.66
CA PRO A 59 38.25 3.10 0.33
C PRO A 59 39.33 2.12 0.83
N GLY A 60 39.46 0.94 0.22
CA GLY A 60 40.44 -0.11 0.55
C GLY A 60 39.81 -1.39 1.14
N GLY A 61 38.52 -1.38 1.47
CA GLY A 61 37.76 -2.52 1.99
C GLY A 61 36.92 -3.25 0.93
N GLY A 62 37.00 -2.81 -0.33
CA GLY A 62 36.14 -3.25 -1.42
C GLY A 62 35.16 -2.16 -1.86
N TYR A 63 34.60 -2.36 -3.05
CA TYR A 63 33.66 -1.40 -3.63
C TYR A 63 32.35 -1.32 -2.86
N GLN A 64 31.91 -0.08 -2.66
CA GLN A 64 30.67 0.28 -2.01
C GLN A 64 29.96 1.38 -2.80
N LEU A 65 28.66 1.53 -2.57
CA LEU A 65 27.85 2.54 -3.22
C LEU A 65 28.24 3.97 -2.76
N SER A 66 28.41 4.88 -3.71
CA SER A 66 28.62 6.32 -3.47
C SER A 66 27.28 7.05 -3.44
N ASP A 67 27.18 8.12 -2.68
CA ASP A 67 26.02 9.01 -2.72
C ASP A 67 25.94 9.74 -4.05
N THR A 68 24.72 10.07 -4.51
CA THR A 68 24.53 10.65 -5.85
C THR A 68 23.47 11.74 -5.86
N LYS A 69 23.69 12.73 -6.72
CA LYS A 69 22.79 13.85 -6.97
C LYS A 69 22.60 14.05 -8.47
N ILE A 70 21.35 14.03 -8.91
CA ILE A 70 20.97 14.29 -10.29
C ILE A 70 20.91 15.81 -10.51
N LYS A 71 21.55 16.29 -11.59
CA LYS A 71 21.34 17.63 -12.11
C LYS A 71 20.25 17.62 -13.15
N PHE A 72 19.52 18.73 -13.26
CA PHE A 72 18.40 18.79 -14.19
C PHE A 72 18.87 18.81 -15.65
N PRO A 73 18.15 18.10 -16.51
CA PRO A 73 18.41 18.03 -17.93
C PRO A 73 18.17 19.38 -18.61
N HIS A 74 18.96 19.62 -19.64
CA HIS A 74 18.82 20.76 -20.53
C HIS A 74 19.18 20.32 -21.96
N GLN A 75 18.71 21.07 -22.95
CA GLN A 75 19.04 20.81 -24.34
C GLN A 75 20.33 21.56 -24.73
N ILE A 76 21.33 20.83 -25.21
CA ILE A 76 22.54 21.39 -25.84
C ILE A 76 22.56 20.92 -27.30
N GLY A 77 22.37 21.87 -28.22
CA GLY A 77 22.25 21.56 -29.64
C GLY A 77 21.13 20.55 -29.89
N SER A 78 21.51 19.35 -30.34
CA SER A 78 20.59 18.27 -30.67
C SER A 78 20.47 17.18 -29.62
N ASN A 79 21.05 17.38 -28.44
CA ASN A 79 21.05 16.39 -27.37
C ASN A 79 20.36 16.97 -26.14
N TYR A 80 19.66 16.11 -25.40
CA TYR A 80 19.40 16.36 -23.99
C TYR A 80 20.61 15.87 -23.19
N GLU A 81 21.09 16.72 -22.29
CA GLU A 81 22.23 16.43 -21.43
C GLU A 81 21.89 16.71 -19.96
N PHE A 82 22.37 15.83 -19.08
CA PHE A 82 22.36 16.06 -17.65
C PHE A 82 23.54 15.37 -16.99
N GLU A 83 23.73 15.63 -15.70
CA GLU A 83 24.86 15.11 -14.95
C GLU A 83 24.41 14.37 -13.69
N ILE A 84 25.17 13.34 -13.35
CA ILE A 84 25.08 12.63 -12.07
C ILE A 84 26.37 12.93 -11.32
N TRP A 85 26.22 13.55 -10.16
CA TRP A 85 27.31 13.98 -9.29
C TRP A 85 27.40 13.03 -8.12
N SER A 86 28.57 12.46 -7.81
CA SER A 86 28.73 11.54 -6.69
C SER A 86 29.53 12.12 -5.53
N ASN A 87 29.26 11.59 -4.34
CA ASN A 87 30.07 11.77 -3.13
C ASN A 87 30.50 10.40 -2.61
N ASP A 88 31.79 10.20 -2.36
CA ASP A 88 32.37 8.93 -1.95
C ASP A 88 32.39 8.77 -0.42
N ALA A 89 33.24 7.86 0.10
CA ALA A 89 33.36 7.62 1.54
C ALA A 89 34.21 8.67 2.28
N GLY A 90 34.66 9.71 1.57
CA GLY A 90 35.38 10.85 2.09
C GLY A 90 34.55 11.68 3.07
N GLY A 91 35.21 12.67 3.69
CA GLY A 91 34.57 13.55 4.66
C GLY A 91 33.99 14.84 4.07
N ASP A 92 34.21 15.11 2.79
CA ASP A 92 33.60 16.22 2.07
C ASP A 92 32.19 15.86 1.58
N GLU A 93 31.36 16.87 1.38
CA GLU A 93 29.96 16.73 0.91
C GLU A 93 29.73 17.61 -0.34
N ASP A 94 30.76 17.76 -1.17
CA ASP A 94 30.72 18.68 -2.31
C ASP A 94 30.19 18.03 -3.60
N PHE A 95 29.98 16.71 -3.60
CA PHE A 95 29.45 15.90 -4.70
C PHE A 95 30.24 16.08 -6.01
N ASN A 96 31.57 16.19 -5.96
CA ASN A 96 32.39 16.32 -7.15
C ASN A 96 33.33 15.13 -7.42
N ASP A 97 33.23 14.06 -6.64
CA ASP A 97 34.20 12.96 -6.64
C ASP A 97 34.25 12.21 -7.96
N LEU A 98 33.09 11.83 -8.49
CA LEU A 98 32.90 11.33 -9.85
C LEU A 98 31.69 12.04 -10.46
N ILE A 99 31.87 12.59 -11.65
CA ILE A 99 30.79 13.23 -12.41
C ILE A 99 30.57 12.44 -13.69
N LEU A 100 29.36 11.88 -13.84
CA LEU A 100 28.91 11.27 -15.08
C LEU A 100 28.07 12.27 -15.86
N ALA A 101 28.42 12.49 -17.12
CA ALA A 101 27.58 13.19 -18.08
C ALA A 101 26.77 12.16 -18.86
N CYS A 102 25.45 12.34 -18.88
CA CYS A 102 24.51 11.51 -19.61
C CYS A 102 23.92 12.33 -20.76
N SER A 103 24.00 11.81 -21.98
CA SER A 103 23.43 12.48 -23.15
C SER A 103 22.58 11.52 -24.00
N THR A 104 21.53 12.05 -24.61
CA THR A 104 20.73 11.37 -25.63
C THR A 104 20.37 12.35 -26.72
N SER A 105 20.26 11.89 -27.96
CA SER A 105 19.73 12.71 -29.04
C SER A 105 18.27 13.06 -28.79
N VAL A 106 17.89 14.29 -29.15
CA VAL A 106 16.50 14.75 -29.13
C VAL A 106 15.75 14.06 -30.27
N ASN A 107 14.58 13.52 -29.94
CA ASN A 107 13.67 12.81 -30.84
C ASN A 107 12.26 13.41 -30.67
N ILE A 108 11.54 13.58 -31.77
CA ILE A 108 10.19 14.19 -31.78
C ILE A 108 9.16 13.37 -31.00
N ASN A 109 9.37 12.06 -30.87
CA ASN A 109 8.50 11.12 -30.14
C ASN A 109 8.95 10.87 -28.70
N ASP A 110 10.07 11.47 -28.28
CA ASP A 110 10.60 11.29 -26.94
C ASP A 110 10.22 12.46 -26.03
N PHE A 111 9.81 12.11 -24.83
CA PHE A 111 9.46 13.04 -23.77
C PHE A 111 10.37 12.82 -22.58
N LEU A 112 10.77 13.92 -21.97
CA LEU A 112 11.64 13.95 -20.81
C LEU A 112 11.03 14.84 -19.73
N ILE A 113 10.49 14.18 -18.72
CA ILE A 113 9.92 14.80 -17.53
C ILE A 113 10.96 14.76 -16.43
N TYR A 114 11.17 15.88 -15.76
CA TYR A 114 12.12 15.98 -14.66
C TYR A 114 11.61 16.90 -13.57
N GLY A 115 12.19 16.83 -12.38
CA GLY A 115 11.85 17.78 -11.33
C GLY A 115 12.26 17.30 -9.96
N ASN A 116 11.69 17.94 -8.95
CA ASN A 116 11.88 17.57 -7.56
C ASN A 116 10.57 17.07 -6.95
N VAL A 117 10.66 16.02 -6.15
CA VAL A 117 9.56 15.49 -5.35
C VAL A 117 9.81 15.83 -3.89
N SER A 118 8.80 16.40 -3.26
CA SER A 118 8.80 16.77 -1.84
C SER A 118 7.62 16.13 -1.11
N LEU A 119 7.79 15.80 0.15
CA LEU A 119 6.73 15.44 1.08
C LEU A 119 6.25 16.70 1.81
N TYR A 120 4.94 16.95 1.82
CA TYR A 120 4.35 18.07 2.54
C TYR A 120 3.52 17.61 3.76
N SER A 121 3.52 18.43 4.81
CA SER A 121 2.77 18.20 6.05
C SER A 121 2.41 19.50 6.76
N GLY A 122 1.65 19.43 7.84
CA GLY A 122 1.15 20.59 8.57
C GLY A 122 -0.23 21.00 8.09
N ARG A 123 -0.51 22.31 8.02
CA ARG A 123 -1.85 22.82 7.65
C ARG A 123 -1.98 23.11 6.14
N CYS A 124 -1.29 22.36 5.29
CA CYS A 124 -1.40 22.52 3.83
C CYS A 124 -2.79 22.03 3.38
N LEU A 125 -3.70 22.97 3.08
CA LEU A 125 -5.04 22.65 2.58
C LEU A 125 -5.03 22.29 1.09
N PHE A 126 -4.10 22.86 0.34
CA PHE A 126 -3.90 22.62 -1.08
C PHE A 126 -2.47 22.13 -1.34
N ASN A 127 -2.28 21.34 -2.40
CA ASN A 127 -0.97 20.87 -2.82
C ASN A 127 -0.04 22.08 -3.10
N PRO A 128 1.10 22.22 -2.39
CA PRO A 128 1.97 23.40 -2.50
C PRO A 128 2.78 23.45 -3.82
N CYS A 129 2.89 22.35 -4.56
CA CYS A 129 3.59 22.29 -5.85
C CYS A 129 2.68 22.64 -7.04
N ARG A 130 1.36 22.70 -6.87
CA ARG A 130 0.43 22.99 -7.97
C ARG A 130 0.13 24.48 -8.04
N LYS A 131 0.76 25.16 -9.00
CA LYS A 131 0.57 26.57 -9.34
C LYS A 131 -0.21 26.65 -10.65
N GLY A 132 -1.53 26.63 -10.54
CA GLY A 132 -2.47 26.44 -11.64
C GLY A 132 -3.79 26.04 -11.00
N PRO A 133 -4.29 24.81 -11.16
CA PRO A 133 -5.41 24.36 -10.35
C PRO A 133 -5.02 24.25 -8.87
N PHE A 134 -5.96 24.59 -7.98
CA PHE A 134 -5.83 24.27 -6.57
C PHE A 134 -6.26 22.83 -6.34
N VAL A 135 -5.38 22.01 -5.76
CA VAL A 135 -5.60 20.57 -5.64
C VAL A 135 -5.70 20.17 -4.18
N ILE A 136 -6.77 19.44 -3.82
CA ILE A 136 -6.94 18.79 -2.51
C ILE A 136 -6.66 17.30 -2.72
N GLU A 137 -5.75 16.73 -1.93
CA GLU A 137 -5.21 15.37 -2.16
C GLU A 137 -5.26 14.48 -0.90
N SER A 138 -5.95 14.93 0.15
CA SER A 138 -6.16 14.11 1.34
C SER A 138 -7.52 14.37 1.99
N ILE A 139 -8.05 13.36 2.66
CA ILE A 139 -9.30 13.46 3.42
C ILE A 139 -9.19 14.50 4.55
N GLY A 140 -8.02 14.62 5.18
CA GLY A 140 -7.75 15.62 6.22
C GLY A 140 -7.85 17.05 5.67
N ALA A 141 -7.27 17.31 4.50
CA ALA A 141 -7.38 18.58 3.82
C ALA A 141 -8.82 18.87 3.38
N LEU A 142 -9.53 17.89 2.82
CA LEU A 142 -10.94 18.02 2.44
C LEU A 142 -11.81 18.42 3.64
N ARG A 143 -11.71 17.71 4.77
CA ARG A 143 -12.44 18.05 6.02
C ARG A 143 -12.17 19.47 6.49
N ALA A 144 -10.93 19.94 6.37
CA ALA A 144 -10.57 21.28 6.78
C ALA A 144 -11.11 22.35 5.81
N VAL A 145 -11.06 22.09 4.50
CA VAL A 145 -11.62 22.96 3.46
C VAL A 145 -13.14 23.10 3.59
N LEU A 146 -13.85 22.01 3.89
CA LEU A 146 -15.31 21.99 4.08
C LEU A 146 -15.82 22.80 5.29
N LYS A 147 -14.92 23.32 6.15
CA LYS A 147 -15.26 24.29 7.20
C LYS A 147 -15.52 25.69 6.63
N ASN A 148 -15.04 25.98 5.42
CA ASN A 148 -15.34 27.21 4.72
C ASN A 148 -16.65 27.05 3.92
N ALA A 149 -17.66 27.86 4.22
CA ALA A 149 -18.99 27.74 3.62
C ALA A 149 -18.99 27.87 2.08
N LYS A 150 -18.16 28.76 1.53
CA LYS A 150 -18.07 28.98 0.07
C LYS A 150 -17.40 27.81 -0.64
N LEU A 151 -16.33 27.27 -0.07
CA LEU A 151 -15.69 26.08 -0.64
C LEU A 151 -16.58 24.85 -0.52
N ARG A 152 -17.32 24.71 0.59
CA ARG A 152 -18.31 23.64 0.75
C ARG A 152 -19.36 23.67 -0.35
N GLU A 153 -20.00 24.82 -0.58
CA GLU A 153 -21.04 24.98 -1.61
C GLU A 153 -20.57 24.51 -3.00
N ILE A 154 -19.34 24.89 -3.36
CA ILE A 154 -18.75 24.53 -4.65
C ILE A 154 -18.41 23.05 -4.71
N LEU A 155 -17.78 22.50 -3.67
CA LEU A 155 -17.38 21.10 -3.67
C LEU A 155 -18.60 20.16 -3.61
N GLU A 156 -19.67 20.52 -2.91
CA GLU A 156 -20.93 19.75 -2.90
C GLU A 156 -21.62 19.76 -4.28
N ARG A 157 -21.47 20.84 -5.04
CA ARG A 157 -21.98 20.93 -6.42
C ARG A 157 -21.12 20.15 -7.42
N ASP A 158 -19.81 20.33 -7.33
CA ASP A 158 -18.86 19.91 -8.37
C ASP A 158 -18.27 18.51 -8.13
N TYR A 159 -18.32 18.02 -6.88
CA TYR A 159 -17.79 16.74 -6.41
C TYR A 159 -18.70 16.06 -5.36
N PRO A 160 -20.03 15.95 -5.60
CA PRO A 160 -20.96 15.39 -4.61
C PRO A 160 -20.60 13.95 -4.20
N GLU A 161 -20.03 13.16 -5.12
CA GLU A 161 -19.61 11.78 -4.87
C GLU A 161 -18.39 11.67 -3.94
N ARG A 162 -17.63 12.76 -3.75
CA ARG A 162 -16.49 12.84 -2.82
C ARG A 162 -16.90 13.33 -1.42
N ILE A 163 -18.12 13.83 -1.26
CA ILE A 163 -18.63 14.39 0.00
C ILE A 163 -19.79 13.54 0.51
N ARG A 164 -19.48 12.34 0.97
CA ARG A 164 -20.44 11.45 1.63
C ARG A 164 -20.01 11.18 3.07
N ASP A 165 -21.00 11.01 3.96
CA ASP A 165 -20.74 10.81 5.39
C ASP A 165 -20.01 9.50 5.70
N ASP A 166 -20.16 8.47 4.87
CA ASP A 166 -19.42 7.21 4.97
C ASP A 166 -17.94 7.34 4.56
N ILE A 167 -17.58 8.41 3.84
CA ILE A 167 -16.20 8.71 3.41
C ILE A 167 -15.55 9.74 4.36
N ILE A 168 -16.33 10.73 4.82
CA ILE A 168 -15.84 11.87 5.60
C ILE A 168 -16.07 11.68 7.10
N GLY A 169 -16.89 10.73 7.51
CA GLY A 169 -17.18 10.42 8.92
C GLY A 169 -15.94 10.08 9.75
N PRO A 170 -16.01 10.13 11.09
CA PRO A 170 -14.84 10.00 11.96
C PRO A 170 -14.11 8.65 11.81
N TYR A 171 -14.82 7.59 11.41
CA TYR A 171 -14.29 6.24 11.20
C TYR A 171 -14.88 5.63 9.91
N PRO A 172 -14.41 6.02 8.72
CA PRO A 172 -14.87 5.38 7.49
C PRO A 172 -14.35 3.93 7.48
N PRO A 173 -15.19 2.92 7.15
CA PRO A 173 -14.70 1.56 6.92
C PRO A 173 -13.75 1.57 5.71
N ASP A 174 -12.50 1.15 5.91
CA ASP A 174 -11.40 1.03 4.93
C ASP A 174 -11.57 1.92 3.67
N PRO A 175 -11.37 3.24 3.79
CA PRO A 175 -11.68 4.17 2.70
C PRO A 175 -10.83 3.86 1.47
N PRO A 176 -11.40 3.92 0.25
CA PRO A 176 -10.63 3.76 -0.98
C PRO A 176 -9.55 4.85 -1.09
N PRO A 177 -8.49 4.63 -1.90
CA PRO A 177 -7.47 5.65 -2.15
C PRO A 177 -8.09 6.99 -2.52
N PHE A 178 -7.65 8.06 -1.85
CA PHE A 178 -8.21 9.39 -2.04
C PHE A 178 -7.89 9.88 -3.46
N LYS A 179 -8.93 10.08 -4.27
CA LYS A 179 -8.81 10.69 -5.60
C LYS A 179 -8.69 12.22 -5.46
N PRO A 180 -7.73 12.87 -6.14
CA PRO A 180 -7.52 14.30 -5.97
C PRO A 180 -8.73 15.10 -6.49
N ILE A 181 -9.07 16.16 -5.76
CA ILE A 181 -10.09 17.14 -6.16
C ILE A 181 -9.37 18.34 -6.76
N VAL A 182 -9.81 18.77 -7.95
CA VAL A 182 -9.14 19.81 -8.74
C VAL A 182 -10.06 21.02 -8.90
N ILE A 183 -9.68 22.15 -8.33
CA ILE A 183 -10.35 23.43 -8.53
C ILE A 183 -9.58 24.19 -9.62
N ASP A 184 -10.01 24.03 -10.86
CA ASP A 184 -9.35 24.59 -12.05
C ASP A 184 -9.84 26.00 -12.37
N LEU A 185 -9.23 27.01 -11.75
CA LEU A 185 -9.55 28.40 -12.06
C LEU A 185 -9.05 28.82 -13.45
N TYR A 186 -8.07 28.11 -14.00
CA TYR A 186 -7.35 28.50 -15.22
C TYR A 186 -7.84 27.77 -16.47
N ASN A 187 -8.81 26.85 -16.32
CA ASN A 187 -9.36 26.01 -17.38
C ASN A 187 -8.28 25.21 -18.12
N GLU A 188 -7.24 24.77 -17.42
CA GLU A 188 -6.19 23.92 -18.00
C GLU A 188 -6.76 22.64 -18.60
N ALA A 189 -7.76 22.04 -17.95
CA ALA A 189 -8.40 20.81 -18.43
C ALA A 189 -9.15 20.99 -19.75
N MET A 190 -9.58 22.21 -20.09
CA MET A 190 -10.31 22.52 -21.31
C MET A 190 -9.39 22.87 -22.49
N GLN A 191 -8.10 23.13 -22.24
CA GLN A 191 -7.18 23.53 -23.30
C GLN A 191 -6.96 22.36 -24.27
N PRO A 192 -7.19 22.52 -25.59
CA PRO A 192 -7.00 21.42 -26.54
C PRO A 192 -5.55 20.89 -26.50
N LYS A 193 -5.37 19.62 -26.89
CA LYS A 193 -4.02 19.06 -27.03
C LYS A 193 -3.23 19.90 -28.04
N THR A 194 -2.00 20.28 -27.69
CA THR A 194 -1.12 21.01 -28.61
C THR A 194 -0.57 20.02 -29.63
N GLU A 195 -0.81 20.30 -30.91
CA GLU A 195 -0.36 19.47 -32.03
C GLU A 195 0.78 20.16 -32.77
N LEU A 196 1.94 19.52 -32.83
CA LEU A 196 3.09 19.97 -33.61
C LEU A 196 3.10 19.29 -34.97
N VAL A 197 3.17 20.08 -36.04
CA VAL A 197 3.33 19.58 -37.41
C VAL A 197 4.78 19.73 -37.83
N TYR A 198 5.47 18.62 -38.05
CA TYR A 198 6.83 18.58 -38.55
C TYR A 198 6.90 18.50 -40.09
N LYS A 199 8.10 18.66 -40.64
CA LYS A 199 8.42 18.30 -42.02
C LYS A 199 9.77 17.66 -42.02
N ARG A 200 9.86 16.46 -42.60
CA ARG A 200 11.14 15.80 -42.82
C ARG A 200 12.01 16.67 -43.74
N LEU A 201 13.25 16.89 -43.32
CA LEU A 201 14.28 17.53 -44.12
C LEU A 201 14.85 16.47 -45.06
N ASP A 202 14.75 16.71 -46.36
CA ASP A 202 15.39 15.86 -47.36
C ASP A 202 16.92 16.02 -47.23
N ASN A 203 17.61 14.97 -46.81
CA ASN A 203 19.07 14.95 -46.77
C ASN A 203 19.61 14.87 -48.20
N THR A 204 19.62 15.98 -48.93
CA THR A 204 20.20 16.09 -50.29
C THR A 204 21.72 16.23 -50.28
N ASN A 205 22.43 15.45 -49.46
CA ASN A 205 23.90 15.37 -49.49
C ASN A 205 24.43 13.96 -49.17
N GLU A 206 23.92 12.94 -49.88
CA GLU A 206 24.67 11.69 -50.06
C GLU A 206 25.71 11.88 -51.17
N ASN A 207 26.83 12.54 -50.86
CA ASN A 207 28.05 12.47 -51.64
C ASN A 207 29.27 12.84 -50.78
N ILE A 208 29.47 12.15 -49.65
CA ILE A 208 30.77 12.15 -48.96
C ILE A 208 31.11 10.73 -48.51
N ASN A 209 31.91 10.07 -49.35
CA ASN A 209 32.90 9.04 -49.04
C ASN A 209 32.61 8.08 -47.87
N ALA A 210 32.11 6.91 -48.23
CA ALA A 210 32.16 5.70 -47.41
C ALA A 210 33.62 5.28 -47.15
N LYS A 211 34.22 5.78 -46.07
CA LYS A 211 35.27 5.09 -45.30
C LYS A 211 35.44 5.78 -43.94
N SER A 212 35.24 5.00 -42.88
CA SER A 212 35.35 5.34 -41.46
C SER A 212 34.20 6.15 -40.83
N ARG A 213 33.23 5.43 -40.26
CA ARG A 213 32.55 5.75 -38.99
C ARG A 213 31.71 4.52 -38.60
N LYS A 214 32.09 3.84 -37.52
CA LYS A 214 31.15 2.98 -36.77
C LYS A 214 30.07 3.93 -36.24
N GLY A 215 29.01 4.09 -37.01
CA GLY A 215 28.02 5.15 -36.83
C GLY A 215 27.17 4.93 -35.59
N GLU A 216 27.02 6.00 -34.80
CA GLU A 216 25.87 6.21 -33.93
C GLU A 216 24.59 5.82 -34.69
N LEU A 217 23.76 4.97 -34.08
CA LEU A 217 22.39 4.74 -34.54
C LEU A 217 21.61 6.05 -34.34
N THR A 218 21.74 6.98 -35.28
CA THR A 218 20.87 8.16 -35.33
C THR A 218 19.47 7.70 -35.70
N SER A 219 18.55 7.75 -34.74
CA SER A 219 17.13 7.43 -34.94
C SER A 219 16.56 8.21 -36.13
N GLU A 220 15.76 7.56 -36.99
CA GLU A 220 15.04 8.20 -38.10
C GLU A 220 14.25 9.43 -37.64
N TYR A 221 13.68 9.36 -36.43
CA TYR A 221 12.89 10.39 -35.77
C TYR A 221 13.71 11.44 -35.00
N SER A 222 15.03 11.49 -35.19
CA SER A 222 15.86 12.54 -34.60
C SER A 222 15.39 13.92 -35.05
N ILE A 223 15.29 14.89 -34.13
CA ILE A 223 14.80 16.24 -34.45
C ILE A 223 15.65 16.94 -35.52
N LYS A 224 16.92 16.53 -35.72
CA LYS A 224 17.78 17.04 -36.80
C LYS A 224 17.22 16.75 -38.20
N ASN A 225 16.46 15.68 -38.35
CA ASN A 225 15.86 15.28 -39.62
C ASN A 225 14.53 16.00 -39.88
N TYR A 226 14.07 16.89 -39.00
CA TYR A 226 12.77 17.54 -39.11
C TYR A 226 12.86 19.04 -38.84
N SER A 227 11.97 19.80 -39.49
CA SER A 227 11.66 21.20 -39.15
C SER A 227 10.22 21.31 -38.68
N ILE A 228 9.94 22.08 -37.63
CA ILE A 228 8.55 22.38 -37.23
C ILE A 228 7.94 23.31 -38.29
N LEU A 229 6.87 22.87 -38.96
CA LEU A 229 6.09 23.67 -39.90
C LEU A 229 5.06 24.54 -39.19
N ASN A 230 4.34 23.97 -38.23
CA ASN A 230 3.26 24.65 -37.53
C ASN A 230 3.07 24.08 -36.12
N SER A 231 2.54 24.89 -35.22
CA SER A 231 2.05 24.48 -33.90
C SER A 231 0.58 24.85 -33.83
N ILE A 232 -0.30 23.86 -33.87
CA ILE A 232 -1.75 24.05 -33.85
C ILE A 232 -2.23 23.85 -32.41
N GLN A 233 -2.72 24.92 -31.81
CA GLN A 233 -3.71 24.83 -30.73
C GLN A 233 -5.05 25.19 -31.38
N LYS A 234 -5.98 24.24 -31.49
CA LYS A 234 -7.33 24.57 -32.00
C LYS A 234 -7.94 25.61 -31.07
N GLU A 235 -8.21 26.82 -31.55
CA GLU A 235 -9.01 27.78 -30.78
C GLU A 235 -10.43 27.21 -30.64
N THR A 236 -10.76 26.67 -29.46
CA THR A 236 -12.16 26.40 -29.13
C THR A 236 -12.83 27.74 -28.88
N SER A 237 -13.52 28.26 -29.91
CA SER A 237 -14.52 29.31 -29.75
C SER A 237 -15.63 28.77 -28.85
N ARG A 238 -15.71 29.18 -27.57
CA ARG A 238 -16.91 28.97 -26.73
C ARG A 238 -16.91 29.85 -25.48
N GLU A 239 -18.13 30.23 -25.11
CA GLU A 239 -18.50 31.30 -24.19
C GLU A 239 -17.87 31.19 -22.80
N PHE A 240 -17.41 32.34 -22.30
CA PHE A 240 -16.98 32.57 -20.93
C PHE A 240 -18.13 32.32 -19.94
N VAL A 241 -18.33 31.07 -19.51
CA VAL A 241 -19.25 30.78 -18.40
C VAL A 241 -18.55 31.13 -17.07
N LYS A 242 -19.08 32.19 -16.43
CA LYS A 242 -18.84 32.70 -15.06
C LYS A 242 -17.41 33.12 -14.67
N SER A 243 -16.97 34.28 -15.17
CA SER A 243 -15.78 34.99 -14.64
C SER A 243 -15.97 35.55 -13.21
N VAL A 244 -17.22 35.80 -12.77
CA VAL A 244 -17.52 36.45 -11.49
C VAL A 244 -17.33 35.52 -10.28
N ASP A 245 -17.62 34.21 -10.40
CA ASP A 245 -17.44 33.22 -9.32
C ASP A 245 -15.95 32.95 -9.04
N LYS A 246 -15.08 33.00 -10.06
CA LYS A 246 -13.65 32.63 -9.95
C LYS A 246 -12.82 33.64 -9.16
N VAL A 247 -13.13 34.94 -9.26
CA VAL A 247 -12.37 35.99 -8.55
C VAL A 247 -12.65 35.96 -7.05
N GLU A 248 -13.91 35.77 -6.66
CA GLU A 248 -14.29 35.61 -5.25
C GLU A 248 -13.69 34.33 -4.67
N LEU A 249 -13.76 33.22 -5.42
CA LEU A 249 -13.15 31.96 -5.05
C LEU A 249 -11.62 32.06 -4.90
N SER A 250 -10.94 32.76 -5.82
CA SER A 250 -9.51 33.04 -5.71
C SER A 250 -9.19 33.78 -4.41
N ARG A 251 -9.96 34.82 -4.04
CA ARG A 251 -9.75 35.56 -2.79
C ARG A 251 -9.93 34.68 -1.55
N VAL A 252 -10.94 33.81 -1.56
CA VAL A 252 -11.18 32.85 -0.46
C VAL A 252 -10.00 31.89 -0.32
N ILE A 253 -9.52 31.35 -1.44
CA ILE A 253 -8.39 30.42 -1.46
C ILE A 253 -7.10 31.11 -1.02
N ASP A 254 -6.81 32.32 -1.54
CA ASP A 254 -5.63 33.10 -1.19
C ASP A 254 -5.54 33.37 0.33
N GLY A 255 -6.67 33.67 0.98
CA GLY A 255 -6.74 33.85 2.43
C GLY A 255 -6.44 32.59 3.25
N LEU A 256 -6.45 31.42 2.60
CA LEU A 256 -6.22 30.10 3.19
C LEU A 256 -4.84 29.52 2.83
N LEU A 257 -4.08 30.16 1.94
CA LEU A 257 -2.80 29.64 1.45
C LEU A 257 -1.72 29.60 2.56
N LEU A 258 -1.09 28.43 2.68
CA LEU A 258 0.25 28.17 3.25
C LEU A 258 0.54 28.65 4.69
N LYS A 259 -0.46 28.73 5.58
CA LYS A 259 -0.19 28.94 7.02
C LYS A 259 0.36 27.67 7.67
N GLY A 260 1.69 27.53 7.76
CA GLY A 260 2.34 26.42 8.48
C GLY A 260 2.42 25.13 7.67
N CYS A 261 2.82 25.24 6.41
CA CYS A 261 3.13 24.09 5.54
C CYS A 261 4.64 23.79 5.60
N THR A 262 5.00 22.54 5.85
CA THR A 262 6.40 22.08 5.87
C THR A 262 6.62 21.14 4.70
N VAL A 263 7.68 21.37 3.93
CA VAL A 263 8.10 20.54 2.79
C VAL A 263 9.50 19.98 3.04
N LEU A 264 9.67 18.69 2.78
CA LEU A 264 10.95 17.98 2.87
C LEU A 264 11.15 17.14 1.59
N PRO A 265 12.38 16.85 1.14
CA PRO A 265 12.60 15.98 -0.01
C PRO A 265 11.96 14.59 0.16
N ALA A 266 11.36 14.06 -0.90
CA ALA A 266 10.91 12.67 -0.97
C ALA A 266 12.02 11.81 -1.58
N THR A 267 12.84 11.20 -0.73
CA THR A 267 14.01 10.42 -1.15
C THR A 267 13.60 9.00 -1.56
N ASN A 268 14.33 8.41 -2.52
CA ASN A 268 14.17 7.01 -2.94
C ASN A 268 12.71 6.61 -3.24
N THR A 269 11.92 7.55 -3.76
CA THR A 269 10.49 7.35 -3.98
C THR A 269 10.27 6.91 -5.42
N THR A 270 9.67 5.75 -5.60
CA THR A 270 9.27 5.27 -6.93
C THR A 270 8.03 6.03 -7.41
N LEU A 271 8.13 6.56 -8.63
CA LEU A 271 7.07 7.26 -9.34
C LEU A 271 6.66 6.46 -10.56
N THR A 272 5.35 6.26 -10.72
CA THR A 272 4.75 5.63 -11.90
C THR A 272 4.06 6.70 -12.73
N PHE A 273 4.38 6.78 -14.01
CA PHE A 273 3.81 7.76 -14.94
C PHE A 273 2.77 7.08 -15.85
N GLU A 274 1.62 7.70 -15.98
CA GLU A 274 0.55 7.28 -16.89
C GLU A 274 0.13 8.44 -17.79
N GLU A 275 -0.15 8.13 -19.05
CA GLU A 275 -0.91 9.02 -19.93
C GLU A 275 -2.39 8.97 -19.53
N TYR A 276 -3.05 10.13 -19.59
CA TYR A 276 -4.44 10.30 -19.19
C TYR A 276 -5.27 10.92 -20.32
N ASP A 277 -6.28 10.20 -20.78
CA ASP A 277 -7.27 10.75 -21.71
C ASP A 277 -8.40 11.42 -20.96
N ARG A 278 -8.50 12.75 -21.11
CA ARG A 278 -9.61 13.54 -20.56
C ARG A 278 -10.97 13.02 -21.05
N THR A 279 -11.93 12.97 -20.14
CA THR A 279 -13.30 12.60 -20.48
C THR A 279 -13.97 13.70 -21.32
N THR A 280 -15.03 13.35 -22.06
CA THR A 280 -15.83 14.34 -22.81
C THR A 280 -16.39 15.44 -21.90
N ALA A 281 -16.74 15.12 -20.65
CA ALA A 281 -17.23 16.08 -19.67
C ALA A 281 -16.13 17.05 -19.23
N GLU A 282 -14.92 16.55 -18.95
CA GLU A 282 -13.75 17.37 -18.60
C GLU A 282 -13.38 18.33 -19.72
N LEU A 283 -13.37 17.84 -20.98
CA LEU A 283 -13.13 18.67 -22.16
C LEU A 283 -14.21 19.74 -22.39
N ALA A 284 -15.44 19.49 -21.92
CA ALA A 284 -16.55 20.45 -21.97
C ALA A 284 -16.55 21.46 -20.80
N GLY A 285 -15.57 21.40 -19.89
CA GLY A 285 -15.44 22.29 -18.73
C GLY A 285 -16.06 21.75 -17.44
N GLY A 286 -16.39 20.46 -17.39
CA GLY A 286 -16.77 19.77 -16.16
C GLY A 286 -15.58 19.52 -15.22
N SER A 287 -15.88 19.19 -13.97
CA SER A 287 -14.90 18.84 -12.94
C SER A 287 -14.03 17.64 -13.33
N TYR A 288 -12.80 17.61 -12.82
CA TYR A 288 -11.92 16.45 -12.95
C TYR A 288 -12.50 15.23 -12.23
N THR A 289 -12.63 14.11 -12.92
CA THR A 289 -13.20 12.87 -12.38
C THR A 289 -12.13 11.83 -12.04
N GLY A 290 -11.00 11.88 -12.75
CA GLY A 290 -9.97 10.84 -12.74
C GLY A 290 -10.45 9.49 -13.27
N THR A 291 -11.48 9.49 -14.12
CA THR A 291 -12.08 8.27 -14.72
C THR A 291 -11.73 8.08 -16.19
N GLY A 292 -11.02 9.03 -16.79
CA GLY A 292 -10.48 8.91 -18.15
C GLY A 292 -9.58 7.68 -18.33
N ASN A 293 -9.44 7.26 -19.60
CA ASN A 293 -8.59 6.14 -19.98
C ASN A 293 -7.13 6.42 -19.62
N ARG A 294 -6.38 5.35 -19.35
CA ARG A 294 -5.00 5.46 -18.87
C ARG A 294 -4.10 4.48 -19.57
N ARG A 295 -2.87 4.91 -19.83
CA ARG A 295 -1.81 4.05 -20.37
C ARG A 295 -0.53 4.21 -19.56
N LEU A 296 0.04 3.11 -19.11
CA LEU A 296 1.34 3.12 -18.43
C LEU A 296 2.43 3.63 -19.37
N LEU A 297 3.17 4.66 -18.94
CA LEU A 297 4.34 5.20 -19.64
C LEU A 297 5.63 4.62 -19.09
N GLY A 298 5.69 4.33 -17.79
CA GLY A 298 6.84 3.71 -17.13
C GLY A 298 7.07 4.23 -15.71
N ASP A 299 8.21 3.85 -15.14
CA ASP A 299 8.58 4.15 -13.75
C ASP A 299 9.94 4.87 -13.66
N THR A 300 10.13 5.71 -12.64
CA THR A 300 11.44 6.26 -12.24
C THR A 300 11.57 6.32 -10.71
N ILE A 301 12.78 6.61 -10.20
CA ILE A 301 13.06 6.78 -8.76
C ILE A 301 13.65 8.18 -8.54
N THR A 302 13.25 8.82 -7.44
CA THR A 302 13.87 10.08 -6.99
C THR A 302 15.23 9.82 -6.36
N ASP A 303 16.18 10.74 -6.57
CA ASP A 303 17.47 10.74 -5.88
C ASP A 303 17.32 11.03 -4.36
N MET A 304 18.44 11.02 -3.63
CA MET A 304 18.46 11.30 -2.19
C MET A 304 18.11 12.74 -1.82
N HIS A 305 17.92 13.61 -2.82
CA HIS A 305 17.46 14.98 -2.69
C HIS A 305 16.07 15.18 -3.30
N GLY A 306 15.39 14.10 -3.73
CA GLY A 306 14.08 14.13 -4.35
C GLY A 306 14.09 14.45 -5.85
N ASN A 307 15.24 14.60 -6.50
CA ASN A 307 15.31 14.92 -7.93
C ASN A 307 15.08 13.67 -8.78
N TYR A 308 14.41 13.81 -9.91
CA TYR A 308 14.22 12.70 -10.84
C TYR A 308 14.33 13.17 -12.29
N VAL A 309 14.64 12.22 -13.15
CA VAL A 309 14.51 12.30 -14.60
C VAL A 309 13.75 11.06 -15.05
N PHE A 310 12.76 11.25 -15.90
CA PHE A 310 11.97 10.19 -16.49
C PHE A 310 11.86 10.44 -17.98
N ARG A 311 12.24 9.44 -18.78
CA ARG A 311 12.08 9.47 -20.22
C ARG A 311 11.09 8.40 -20.65
N PHE A 312 10.23 8.75 -21.59
CA PHE A 312 9.38 7.78 -22.28
C PHE A 312 9.28 8.17 -23.75
N SER A 313 8.98 7.18 -24.57
CA SER A 313 8.63 7.38 -25.97
C SER A 313 7.13 7.17 -26.11
N PHE A 314 6.48 8.08 -26.83
CA PHE A 314 5.06 7.95 -27.13
C PHE A 314 4.95 7.95 -28.66
N ASP A 315 4.46 6.84 -29.23
CA ASP A 315 4.20 6.78 -30.67
C ASP A 315 2.98 7.64 -30.97
N MET A 316 3.25 8.85 -31.45
CA MET A 316 2.25 9.87 -31.77
C MET A 316 1.89 9.89 -33.24
N THR A 317 2.43 8.97 -34.03
CA THR A 317 1.98 8.79 -35.41
C THR A 317 0.65 8.05 -35.38
N PHE A 318 -0.45 8.78 -35.14
CA PHE A 318 -1.79 8.20 -35.23
C PHE A 318 -2.16 7.98 -36.72
N PRO A 319 -2.84 6.88 -37.06
CA PRO A 319 -3.58 6.07 -36.12
C PRO A 319 -2.88 4.81 -35.64
N GLY A 320 -2.58 4.77 -34.34
CA GLY A 320 -2.39 3.53 -33.60
C GLY A 320 -3.71 2.78 -33.40
N ILE A 321 -4.45 2.52 -34.48
CA ILE A 321 -5.55 1.56 -34.54
C ILE A 321 -5.34 0.73 -35.82
N GLU A 322 -4.85 -0.51 -35.64
CA GLU A 322 -4.99 -1.65 -36.55
C GLU A 322 -4.49 -1.51 -38.01
N ASP A 323 -3.54 -2.39 -38.36
CA ASP A 323 -3.18 -2.84 -39.71
C ASP A 323 -2.39 -1.87 -40.65
N SER A 324 -1.11 -2.21 -40.86
CA SER A 324 -0.16 -1.50 -41.74
C SER A 324 -0.45 -1.65 -43.26
N THR A 325 -1.66 -2.03 -43.65
CA THR A 325 -2.04 -2.22 -45.06
C THR A 325 -2.94 -1.10 -45.61
N ASP A 326 -3.30 -0.09 -44.81
CA ASP A 326 -4.24 0.97 -45.18
C ASP A 326 -3.64 2.40 -45.11
N ILE A 327 -2.41 2.60 -45.59
CA ILE A 327 -1.82 3.94 -45.77
C ILE A 327 -2.00 4.38 -47.23
N ALA A 328 -2.87 5.37 -47.47
CA ALA A 328 -3.09 5.92 -48.80
C ALA A 328 -2.05 7.03 -49.17
N PRO A 329 -1.76 7.25 -50.47
CA PRO A 329 -0.91 8.36 -50.90
C PRO A 329 -1.51 9.72 -50.48
N GLY A 330 -0.87 10.38 -49.51
CA GLY A 330 -1.28 11.70 -49.00
C GLY A 330 -1.45 11.79 -47.48
N GLU A 331 -1.26 10.70 -46.74
CA GLU A 331 -1.34 10.72 -45.27
C GLU A 331 -0.09 11.31 -44.61
N ASN A 332 -0.28 12.04 -43.51
CA ASN A 332 0.70 12.97 -42.96
C ASN A 332 1.29 12.48 -41.62
N ILE A 333 2.45 11.83 -41.70
CA ILE A 333 3.28 11.34 -40.57
C ILE A 333 3.79 12.42 -39.59
N ASN A 334 3.42 13.68 -39.79
CA ASN A 334 4.10 14.81 -39.15
C ASN A 334 3.38 15.40 -37.93
N VAL A 335 2.24 14.88 -37.47
CA VAL A 335 1.49 15.47 -36.35
C VAL A 335 1.85 14.77 -35.03
N VAL A 336 2.31 15.54 -34.05
CA VAL A 336 2.72 15.10 -32.71
C VAL A 336 1.87 15.83 -31.67
N ALA A 337 1.09 15.11 -30.87
CA ALA A 337 0.23 15.71 -29.84
C ALA A 337 0.84 15.58 -28.44
N TYR A 338 0.94 16.67 -27.70
CA TYR A 338 1.46 16.61 -26.33
C TYR A 338 0.55 15.77 -25.41
N PRO A 339 1.10 14.80 -24.65
CA PRO A 339 0.32 13.97 -23.75
C PRO A 339 -0.12 14.72 -22.50
N ASP A 340 -1.19 14.24 -21.89
CA ASP A 340 -1.59 14.62 -20.54
C ASP A 340 -1.11 13.52 -19.57
N VAL A 341 -0.49 13.89 -18.45
CA VAL A 341 0.26 12.94 -17.60
C VAL A 341 -0.23 12.96 -16.17
N ILE A 342 -0.44 11.78 -15.58
CA ILE A 342 -0.68 11.57 -14.15
C ILE A 342 0.51 10.85 -13.55
N VAL A 343 0.84 11.19 -12.30
CA VAL A 343 1.89 10.50 -11.54
C VAL A 343 1.27 9.78 -10.34
N LYS A 344 1.64 8.52 -10.15
CA LYS A 344 1.23 7.68 -9.04
C LYS A 344 2.41 7.28 -8.16
N VAL A 345 2.10 7.00 -6.90
CA VAL A 345 2.96 6.23 -6.02
C VAL A 345 2.19 4.97 -5.61
N THR A 346 2.78 3.81 -5.86
CA THR A 346 2.20 2.50 -5.56
C THR A 346 2.92 1.85 -4.39
N GLY A 347 2.18 1.24 -3.46
CA GLY A 347 2.75 0.39 -2.43
C GLY A 347 3.10 -1.00 -2.98
N PHE A 348 4.11 -1.66 -2.41
CA PHE A 348 4.47 -3.03 -2.76
C PHE A 348 3.74 -4.06 -1.89
N SER A 349 2.80 -4.77 -2.52
CA SER A 349 2.01 -5.89 -2.00
C SER A 349 1.24 -5.64 -0.67
N PRO A 350 -0.11 -5.55 -0.72
CA PRO A 350 -0.90 -5.52 -1.94
C PRO A 350 -0.51 -4.31 -2.80
N TYR A 351 -0.49 -4.47 -4.12
CA TYR A 351 -0.19 -3.37 -5.06
C TYR A 351 -1.33 -2.36 -5.03
N THR A 352 -1.27 -1.42 -4.09
CA THR A 352 -2.29 -0.39 -3.90
C THR A 352 -1.74 0.97 -4.29
N VAL A 353 -2.56 1.78 -4.96
CA VAL A 353 -2.22 3.18 -5.22
C VAL A 353 -2.28 3.94 -3.90
N LEU A 354 -1.13 4.41 -3.41
CA LEU A 354 -1.02 5.21 -2.19
C LEU A 354 -1.32 6.68 -2.45
N TYR A 355 -0.97 7.15 -3.65
CA TYR A 355 -1.18 8.52 -4.09
C TYR A 355 -1.33 8.58 -5.62
N GLU A 356 -2.15 9.52 -6.06
CA GLU A 356 -2.31 9.90 -7.45
C GLU A 356 -2.33 11.43 -7.54
N SER A 357 -1.53 12.00 -8.45
CA SER A 357 -1.52 13.44 -8.71
C SER A 357 -2.75 13.87 -9.52
N ALA A 358 -3.12 15.14 -9.42
CA ALA A 358 -3.90 15.76 -10.49
C ALA A 358 -3.13 15.70 -11.82
N PRO A 359 -3.84 15.63 -12.97
CA PRO A 359 -3.21 15.55 -14.29
C PRO A 359 -2.41 16.80 -14.64
N TYR A 360 -1.31 16.63 -15.34
CA TYR A 360 -0.53 17.68 -15.99
C TYR A 360 -0.87 17.66 -17.47
N TYR A 361 -1.54 18.71 -17.94
CA TYR A 361 -2.01 18.76 -19.31
C TYR A 361 -0.93 19.29 -20.27
N ASN A 362 -0.99 18.87 -21.53
CA ASN A 362 -0.15 19.39 -22.62
C ASN A 362 1.36 19.36 -22.30
N VAL A 363 1.88 18.20 -21.91
CA VAL A 363 3.29 18.03 -21.52
C VAL A 363 4.20 18.07 -22.76
N PRO A 364 5.06 19.10 -22.93
CA PRO A 364 6.00 19.16 -24.05
C PRO A 364 7.15 18.16 -23.89
N ASN A 365 7.92 17.92 -24.97
CA ASN A 365 9.05 16.98 -25.01
C ASN A 365 10.09 17.16 -23.89
N LEU A 366 10.26 18.37 -23.35
CA LEU A 366 11.08 18.61 -22.16
C LEU A 366 10.27 19.43 -21.15
N LYS A 367 9.90 18.83 -20.02
CA LYS A 367 9.05 19.48 -19.01
C LYS A 367 9.55 19.27 -17.60
N ARG A 368 9.66 20.37 -16.85
CA ARG A 368 9.82 20.32 -15.41
C ARG A 368 8.47 20.14 -14.71
N ILE A 369 8.33 19.07 -13.93
CA ILE A 369 7.19 18.79 -13.06
C ILE A 369 7.71 18.59 -11.63
N ASN A 370 7.49 19.56 -10.74
CA ASN A 370 7.73 19.33 -9.31
C ASN A 370 6.48 18.70 -8.70
N LEU A 371 6.67 17.69 -7.86
CA LEU A 371 5.61 16.94 -7.19
C LEU A 371 5.70 17.21 -5.68
N CYS A 372 4.56 17.44 -5.06
CA CYS A 372 4.46 17.52 -3.60
C CYS A 372 3.47 16.44 -3.17
N LEU A 373 3.92 15.49 -2.36
CA LEU A 373 3.14 14.33 -1.91
C LEU A 373 2.75 14.52 -0.43
N PRO A 374 1.53 14.16 -0.01
CA PRO A 374 1.15 14.24 1.39
C PRO A 374 1.92 13.22 2.23
N LYS A 375 2.69 13.70 3.22
CA LYS A 375 3.49 12.86 4.14
C LYS A 375 2.64 11.83 4.91
N SER A 376 1.34 12.07 5.07
CA SER A 376 0.44 11.13 5.72
C SER A 376 0.15 9.87 4.88
N LEU A 377 0.21 9.98 3.54
CA LEU A 377 -0.03 8.86 2.63
C LEU A 377 1.28 8.19 2.19
N ILE A 378 2.31 9.01 1.98
CA ILE A 378 3.62 8.53 1.53
C ILE A 378 4.58 8.59 2.70
N GLN A 379 4.80 7.43 3.32
CA GLN A 379 5.91 7.26 4.26
C GLN A 379 7.15 6.91 3.43
N PRO A 380 8.16 7.78 3.36
CA PRO A 380 9.42 7.41 2.72
C PRO A 380 9.97 6.20 3.47
N SER A 381 10.30 5.14 2.76
CA SER A 381 10.96 3.98 3.34
C SER A 381 12.34 4.44 3.82
N SER A 382 12.46 4.74 5.11
CA SER A 382 13.74 5.12 5.69
C SER A 382 14.57 3.86 5.86
N ALA A 383 15.82 3.89 5.37
CA ALA A 383 16.81 2.92 5.82
C ALA A 383 16.83 2.95 7.34
N CYS A 384 16.65 1.77 7.92
CA CYS A 384 16.59 1.61 9.35
C CYS A 384 17.80 2.25 10.04
N PHE A 385 17.56 3.00 11.11
CA PHE A 385 18.60 3.51 11.99
C PHE A 385 18.44 2.87 13.36
N ASN A 386 19.41 2.02 13.76
CA ASN A 386 19.45 1.39 15.10
C ASN A 386 18.13 0.73 15.55
N GLY A 387 17.40 0.09 14.63
CA GLY A 387 16.15 -0.60 14.92
C GLY A 387 16.34 -2.10 15.18
N ASN A 388 15.31 -2.75 15.73
CA ASN A 388 15.32 -4.19 15.97
C ASN A 388 15.26 -4.98 14.66
N LEU A 389 15.86 -6.17 14.63
CA LEU A 389 15.73 -7.10 13.50
C LEU A 389 14.25 -7.49 13.29
N ILE A 390 13.47 -7.67 14.36
CA ILE A 390 12.01 -7.78 14.29
C ILE A 390 11.41 -6.49 14.88
N GLY A 391 11.23 -5.49 14.03
CA GLY A 391 10.77 -4.15 14.43
C GLY A 391 9.25 -3.99 14.38
N SER A 392 8.59 -4.55 13.38
CA SER A 392 7.13 -4.53 13.26
C SER A 392 6.59 -5.79 12.60
N LEU A 393 5.30 -6.02 12.84
CA LEU A 393 4.50 -7.06 12.21
C LEU A 393 3.35 -6.36 11.49
N GLY A 394 3.41 -6.31 10.16
CA GLY A 394 2.59 -5.40 9.37
C GLY A 394 2.81 -3.94 9.78
N ASN A 395 1.71 -3.22 10.08
CA ASN A 395 1.75 -1.84 10.60
C ASN A 395 1.91 -1.76 12.13
N VAL A 396 1.96 -2.90 12.83
CA VAL A 396 2.11 -2.93 14.29
C VAL A 396 3.58 -2.88 14.66
N PHE A 397 4.06 -1.69 15.04
CA PHE A 397 5.39 -1.51 15.62
C PHE A 397 5.47 -2.19 16.99
N LEU A 398 6.47 -3.06 17.20
CA LEU A 398 6.62 -3.81 18.44
C LEU A 398 7.39 -3.03 19.52
N GLY A 399 8.31 -2.13 19.13
CA GLY A 399 9.17 -1.41 20.06
C GLY A 399 10.03 -2.32 20.94
N GLY A 400 10.37 -1.85 22.15
CA GLY A 400 11.18 -2.60 23.12
C GLY A 400 12.62 -2.92 22.67
N ASN A 401 13.37 -3.62 23.52
CA ASN A 401 14.73 -4.07 23.22
C ASN A 401 14.69 -5.39 22.45
N GLN A 402 15.50 -5.49 21.39
CA GLN A 402 15.78 -6.75 20.69
C GLN A 402 16.28 -7.86 21.63
N ASN A 403 15.81 -9.09 21.42
CA ASN A 403 16.20 -10.27 22.18
C ASN A 403 17.41 -10.94 21.53
N SER A 404 18.57 -10.28 21.63
CA SER A 404 19.83 -10.71 21.03
C SER A 404 20.41 -12.01 21.57
N SER A 405 19.94 -12.44 22.75
CA SER A 405 20.35 -13.71 23.37
C SER A 405 19.44 -14.89 23.01
N ALA A 406 18.36 -14.66 22.26
CA ALA A 406 17.28 -15.63 22.03
C ALA A 406 16.78 -16.27 23.35
N SER A 407 16.61 -15.47 24.41
CA SER A 407 16.13 -15.93 25.71
C SER A 407 14.62 -16.19 25.71
N PHE A 408 14.19 -17.28 26.33
CA PHE A 408 12.79 -17.63 26.56
C PHE A 408 12.18 -16.96 27.80
N SER A 409 12.94 -16.14 28.53
CA SER A 409 12.41 -15.41 29.69
C SER A 409 11.27 -14.48 29.28
N SER A 410 10.27 -14.32 30.16
CA SER A 410 9.12 -13.44 29.89
C SER A 410 9.56 -12.00 29.59
N THR A 411 10.53 -11.48 30.34
CA THR A 411 11.09 -10.14 30.12
C THR A 411 11.73 -9.98 28.74
N ALA A 412 12.44 -10.99 28.23
CA ALA A 412 13.08 -10.91 26.93
C ALA A 412 12.11 -11.08 25.75
N LEU A 413 10.96 -11.72 25.98
CA LEU A 413 9.93 -11.94 24.96
C LEU A 413 8.93 -10.78 24.84
N ARG A 414 8.74 -9.99 25.91
CA ARG A 414 7.88 -8.80 25.87
C ARG A 414 8.45 -7.71 24.96
N ARG A 415 7.59 -7.07 24.19
CA ARG A 415 7.91 -5.90 23.36
C ARG A 415 6.83 -4.84 23.53
N TYR A 416 7.19 -3.75 24.20
CA TYR A 416 6.30 -2.61 24.42
C TYR A 416 6.87 -1.38 23.71
N GLY A 417 6.03 -0.68 22.96
CA GLY A 417 6.44 0.57 22.34
C GLY A 417 5.31 1.26 21.58
N ASN A 418 5.30 2.59 21.63
CA ASN A 418 4.35 3.43 20.90
C ASN A 418 2.85 3.09 21.14
N GLY A 419 2.52 2.61 22.35
CA GLY A 419 1.16 2.17 22.71
C GLY A 419 0.79 0.76 22.25
N ASN A 420 1.73 -0.01 21.69
CA ASN A 420 1.54 -1.43 21.38
C ASN A 420 2.25 -2.30 22.42
N HIS A 421 1.63 -3.44 22.73
CA HIS A 421 2.07 -4.34 23.79
C HIS A 421 2.04 -5.80 23.33
N LEU A 422 3.18 -6.34 22.90
CA LEU A 422 3.34 -7.78 22.66
C LEU A 422 3.76 -8.46 23.96
N GLU A 423 2.88 -9.33 24.47
CA GLU A 423 3.12 -10.07 25.69
C GLU A 423 4.05 -11.27 25.48
N SER A 424 4.64 -11.78 26.57
CA SER A 424 5.51 -12.95 26.51
C SER A 424 4.80 -14.25 26.09
N SER A 425 3.48 -14.27 26.20
CA SER A 425 2.60 -15.33 25.73
C SER A 425 2.32 -15.23 24.22
N GLY A 426 2.59 -14.07 23.62
CA GLY A 426 2.53 -13.81 22.18
C GLY A 426 1.24 -13.14 21.70
N GLU A 427 0.30 -12.82 22.59
CA GLU A 427 -0.85 -11.95 22.28
C GLU A 427 -0.41 -10.50 22.16
N ILE A 428 -1.12 -9.74 21.32
CA ILE A 428 -0.82 -8.34 21.01
C ILE A 428 -1.98 -7.43 21.39
N SER A 429 -1.71 -6.37 22.14
CA SER A 429 -2.58 -5.20 22.23
C SER A 429 -2.02 -4.08 21.35
N VAL A 430 -2.87 -3.45 20.55
CA VAL A 430 -2.53 -2.36 19.63
C VAL A 430 -3.29 -1.12 20.07
N GLY A 431 -2.57 -0.11 20.56
CA GLY A 431 -3.12 1.21 20.90
C GLY A 431 -2.52 2.34 20.06
N SER A 432 -1.56 2.04 19.18
CA SER A 432 -0.90 3.03 18.34
C SER A 432 -1.79 3.50 17.20
N SER A 433 -1.98 4.82 17.06
CA SER A 433 -2.65 5.39 15.89
C SER A 433 -1.90 5.15 14.57
N LEU A 434 -0.61 4.80 14.62
CA LEU A 434 0.19 4.46 13.44
C LEU A 434 -0.21 3.12 12.82
N ALA A 435 -0.80 2.21 13.61
CA ALA A 435 -1.25 0.92 13.09
C ALA A 435 -2.52 1.04 12.24
N GLY A 436 -3.31 2.11 12.45
CA GLY A 436 -4.59 2.33 11.76
C GLY A 436 -5.79 1.63 12.41
N PHE A 437 -5.57 0.87 13.49
CA PHE A 437 -6.61 0.16 14.24
C PHE A 437 -6.25 0.05 15.73
N SER A 438 -7.19 -0.40 16.54
CA SER A 438 -7.00 -0.63 17.97
C SER A 438 -7.65 -1.94 18.41
N VAL A 439 -6.95 -2.73 19.23
CA VAL A 439 -7.46 -3.98 19.80
C VAL A 439 -6.68 -4.35 21.06
N GLU A 440 -7.35 -4.99 22.02
CA GLU A 440 -6.71 -5.54 23.23
C GLU A 440 -6.56 -7.06 23.13
N CYS A 441 -5.37 -7.60 23.41
CA CYS A 441 -5.13 -9.04 23.54
C CYS A 441 -5.68 -9.86 22.36
N ALA A 442 -5.19 -9.56 21.16
CA ALA A 442 -5.49 -10.28 19.93
C ALA A 442 -4.48 -11.41 19.66
N SER A 443 -4.96 -12.46 18.98
CA SER A 443 -4.11 -13.51 18.43
C SER A 443 -3.56 -13.11 17.06
N TRP A 444 -2.46 -13.72 16.65
CA TRP A 444 -1.91 -13.58 15.31
C TRP A 444 -2.50 -14.62 14.35
N TYR A 445 -2.78 -14.24 13.11
CA TYR A 445 -3.34 -15.16 12.12
C TYR A 445 -2.91 -14.86 10.69
N GLY A 446 -3.15 -15.83 9.80
CA GLY A 446 -2.99 -15.66 8.36
C GLY A 446 -1.53 -15.43 7.95
N THR A 447 -1.34 -14.48 7.04
CA THR A 447 -0.01 -14.06 6.57
C THR A 447 0.41 -12.80 7.31
N ILE A 448 1.58 -12.85 7.95
CA ILE A 448 2.14 -11.75 8.72
C ILE A 448 3.39 -11.24 8.02
N ASP A 449 3.43 -9.93 7.76
CA ASP A 449 4.61 -9.28 7.20
C ASP A 449 5.61 -8.98 8.32
N PHE A 450 6.76 -9.64 8.30
CA PHE A 450 7.85 -9.36 9.21
C PHE A 450 8.71 -8.25 8.64
N LYS A 451 8.83 -7.15 9.39
CA LYS A 451 9.65 -6.01 9.02
C LYS A 451 10.64 -5.66 10.12
N GLY A 452 11.77 -5.09 9.71
CA GLY A 452 12.80 -4.65 10.64
C GLY A 452 14.13 -4.33 9.98
N CYS A 453 15.17 -4.27 10.79
CA CYS A 453 16.38 -3.55 10.46
C CYS A 453 17.59 -4.48 10.40
N MET A 454 18.03 -4.84 9.20
CA MET A 454 19.22 -5.67 8.96
C MET A 454 20.40 -4.88 8.39
N TYR A 455 20.18 -3.59 8.15
CA TYR A 455 21.18 -2.60 7.77
C TYR A 455 21.16 -1.45 8.77
N ASP A 456 22.32 -0.90 9.08
CA ASP A 456 22.48 0.18 10.03
C ASP A 456 23.23 1.34 9.35
N LEU A 457 22.51 2.44 9.12
CA LEU A 457 23.06 3.67 8.53
C LEU A 457 24.20 4.28 9.37
N ALA A 458 24.27 4.03 10.67
CA ALA A 458 25.35 4.55 11.52
C ALA A 458 26.67 3.78 11.34
N LYS A 459 26.60 2.56 10.80
CA LYS A 459 27.76 1.70 10.58
C LYS A 459 28.38 2.00 9.22
N THR A 460 29.70 1.91 9.17
CA THR A 460 30.43 1.90 7.91
C THR A 460 29.99 0.70 7.06
N VAL A 461 30.23 0.77 5.76
CA VAL A 461 29.93 -0.34 4.84
C VAL A 461 30.62 -1.65 5.26
N ALA A 462 31.88 -1.59 5.71
CA ALA A 462 32.61 -2.75 6.19
C ALA A 462 31.96 -3.39 7.44
N GLN A 463 31.34 -2.58 8.29
CA GLN A 463 30.60 -3.04 9.47
C GLN A 463 29.21 -3.57 9.14
N ASN A 464 28.60 -3.14 8.03
CA ASN A 464 27.35 -3.69 7.50
C ASN A 464 27.62 -5.02 6.76
N ASN A 465 27.95 -6.06 7.53
CA ASN A 465 28.40 -7.36 7.00
C ASN A 465 27.30 -8.45 6.93
N ILE A 466 26.07 -8.17 7.37
CA ILE A 466 24.94 -9.11 7.30
C ILE A 466 24.54 -9.33 5.84
N LYS A 467 24.90 -10.48 5.27
CA LYS A 467 24.57 -10.86 3.88
C LYS A 467 23.36 -11.78 3.80
N TRP A 468 23.23 -12.67 4.78
CA TRP A 468 22.20 -13.68 4.83
C TRP A 468 21.45 -13.62 6.16
N TYR A 469 20.20 -14.03 6.16
CA TYR A 469 19.46 -14.30 7.39
C TYR A 469 18.66 -15.60 7.28
N THR A 470 18.36 -16.19 8.42
CA THR A 470 17.46 -17.33 8.55
C THR A 470 16.34 -16.96 9.50
N ILE A 471 15.19 -17.61 9.31
CA ILE A 471 14.04 -17.48 10.19
C ILE A 471 13.69 -18.87 10.68
N ARG A 472 13.56 -19.02 11.99
CA ARG A 472 13.24 -20.27 12.64
C ARG A 472 11.98 -20.09 13.48
N ILE A 473 11.11 -21.09 13.45
CA ILE A 473 9.89 -21.13 14.24
C ILE A 473 9.86 -22.40 15.09
N LYS A 474 9.36 -22.27 16.31
CA LYS A 474 9.28 -23.36 17.26
C LYS A 474 8.01 -23.23 18.09
N ARG A 475 7.23 -24.30 18.19
CA ARG A 475 6.08 -24.34 19.09
C ARG A 475 6.54 -24.42 20.54
N ALA A 476 5.93 -23.65 21.43
CA ALA A 476 6.20 -23.75 22.86
C ALA A 476 5.93 -25.17 23.37
N GLY A 477 6.82 -25.68 24.24
CA GLY A 477 6.73 -27.06 24.75
C GLY A 477 7.36 -28.13 23.87
N THR A 478 7.82 -27.79 22.66
CA THR A 478 8.56 -28.73 21.78
C THR A 478 10.09 -28.53 21.90
N SER A 479 10.90 -29.46 21.38
CA SER A 479 12.36 -29.34 21.35
C SER A 479 12.86 -28.63 20.08
N ASP A 480 12.25 -28.93 18.94
CA ASP A 480 12.90 -28.71 17.64
C ASP A 480 12.54 -27.36 17.02
N TRP A 481 13.56 -26.70 16.48
CA TRP A 481 13.38 -25.52 15.63
C TRP A 481 13.16 -25.97 14.19
N GLN A 482 12.15 -25.39 13.54
CA GLN A 482 11.90 -25.55 12.12
C GLN A 482 12.39 -24.31 11.40
N PHE A 483 13.14 -24.49 10.31
CA PHE A 483 13.53 -23.38 9.45
C PHE A 483 12.37 -23.00 8.53
N VAL A 484 12.08 -21.72 8.44
CA VAL A 484 11.10 -21.16 7.49
C VAL A 484 11.69 -21.24 6.08
N SER A 485 10.96 -21.89 5.18
CA SER A 485 11.35 -22.12 3.78
C SER A 485 10.30 -21.59 2.79
N GLN A 486 9.50 -20.62 3.22
CA GLN A 486 8.51 -19.97 2.35
C GLN A 486 9.20 -19.04 1.37
N ASN A 487 8.84 -19.10 0.09
CA ASN A 487 9.42 -18.20 -0.90
C ASN A 487 9.04 -16.75 -0.59
N TYR A 488 10.06 -15.88 -0.53
CA TYR A 488 9.88 -14.44 -0.44
C TYR A 488 10.47 -13.78 -1.67
N LYS A 489 9.68 -12.88 -2.28
CA LYS A 489 10.04 -12.14 -3.48
C LYS A 489 10.00 -10.64 -3.21
N HIS A 490 10.93 -9.93 -3.83
CA HIS A 490 10.96 -8.47 -3.83
C HIS A 490 11.24 -7.97 -5.25
N PRO A 491 10.69 -6.84 -5.71
CA PRO A 491 10.92 -6.39 -7.07
C PRO A 491 12.29 -5.75 -7.18
N LYS A 492 12.99 -6.06 -8.26
CA LYS A 492 14.01 -5.20 -8.86
C LYS A 492 13.40 -4.13 -9.75
N PHE A 493 13.98 -2.94 -9.72
CA PHE A 493 13.46 -1.76 -10.38
C PHE A 493 13.42 -1.94 -11.90
N HIS A 494 14.52 -2.38 -12.52
CA HIS A 494 14.61 -2.53 -13.97
C HIS A 494 13.63 -3.54 -14.58
N LYS A 495 13.01 -4.40 -13.75
CA LYS A 495 12.04 -5.41 -14.19
C LYS A 495 10.58 -5.04 -13.92
N ARG A 496 10.31 -3.93 -13.22
CA ARG A 496 8.95 -3.57 -12.75
C ARG A 496 7.90 -3.50 -13.85
N ASN A 497 8.29 -3.05 -15.04
CA ASN A 497 7.38 -2.89 -16.18
C ASN A 497 7.29 -4.15 -17.06
N GLN A 498 7.90 -5.27 -16.65
CA GLN A 498 7.77 -6.54 -17.35
C GLN A 498 6.39 -7.16 -17.09
N PRO A 499 5.63 -7.56 -18.14
CA PRO A 499 4.34 -8.20 -17.96
C PRO A 499 4.43 -9.45 -17.07
N GLY A 500 3.57 -9.52 -16.05
CA GLY A 500 3.48 -10.66 -15.14
C GLY A 500 4.61 -10.77 -14.10
N TYR A 501 5.51 -9.79 -14.02
CA TYR A 501 6.57 -9.79 -13.01
C TYR A 501 6.04 -9.49 -11.61
N ILE A 502 6.41 -10.34 -10.65
CA ILE A 502 5.99 -10.25 -9.24
C ILE A 502 7.17 -10.14 -8.25
N GLY A 503 8.39 -9.98 -8.79
CA GLY A 503 9.61 -9.89 -8.00
C GLY A 503 10.60 -11.04 -8.22
N ASP A 504 11.86 -10.74 -7.91
CA ASP A 504 12.96 -11.71 -7.87
C ASP A 504 13.02 -12.37 -6.49
N ASP A 505 13.55 -13.60 -6.44
CA ASP A 505 13.66 -14.35 -5.19
C ASP A 505 14.66 -13.70 -4.23
N VAL A 506 14.19 -13.43 -3.01
CA VAL A 506 15.02 -13.09 -1.85
C VAL A 506 15.39 -14.34 -1.06
N GLY A 507 14.56 -15.39 -1.15
CA GLY A 507 14.85 -16.72 -0.61
C GLY A 507 13.61 -17.62 -0.62
N PRO A 508 13.71 -18.86 -0.11
CA PRO A 508 14.92 -19.42 0.49
C PRO A 508 15.95 -19.89 -0.55
N PHE A 509 17.22 -19.71 -0.23
CA PHE A 509 18.37 -20.32 -0.91
C PHE A 509 19.05 -21.29 0.04
N THR A 510 19.54 -22.42 -0.48
CA THR A 510 20.39 -23.32 0.31
C THR A 510 21.76 -22.68 0.53
N LYS A 511 22.14 -22.47 1.80
CA LYS A 511 23.44 -21.93 2.20
C LYS A 511 24.06 -22.72 3.34
N SER A 512 25.38 -22.90 3.24
CA SER A 512 26.20 -23.50 4.27
C SER A 512 26.45 -22.48 5.39
N LEU A 513 25.85 -22.70 6.56
CA LEU A 513 25.83 -21.76 7.69
C LEU A 513 26.28 -22.42 9.00
N HIS A 514 27.04 -21.70 9.82
CA HIS A 514 27.43 -22.13 11.18
C HIS A 514 26.30 -21.83 12.18
N VAL A 515 25.22 -22.60 12.10
CA VAL A 515 24.03 -22.42 12.95
C VAL A 515 24.37 -22.72 14.41
N ASP A 516 23.96 -21.82 15.31
CA ASP A 516 24.19 -21.92 16.76
C ASP A 516 25.66 -22.17 17.15
N GLY A 517 26.61 -21.68 16.35
CA GLY A 517 28.05 -21.82 16.58
C GLY A 517 28.63 -23.22 16.28
N GLY A 518 27.82 -24.12 15.71
CA GLY A 518 28.25 -25.45 15.28
C GLY A 518 29.00 -25.44 13.93
N LEU A 519 29.28 -26.64 13.41
CA LEU A 519 29.84 -26.81 12.07
C LEU A 519 28.88 -26.25 11.00
N ALA A 520 29.45 -25.81 9.87
CA ALA A 520 28.67 -25.32 8.75
C ALA A 520 27.74 -26.41 8.19
N VAL A 521 26.46 -26.08 8.05
CA VAL A 521 25.42 -26.98 7.53
C VAL A 521 24.53 -26.26 6.53
N ASP A 522 24.10 -26.99 5.50
CA ASP A 522 23.19 -26.45 4.48
C ASP A 522 21.80 -26.24 5.04
N LYS A 523 21.34 -24.98 5.01
CA LYS A 523 20.03 -24.53 5.51
C LYS A 523 19.40 -23.50 4.58
N PRO A 524 18.06 -23.36 4.59
CA PRO A 524 17.39 -22.29 3.86
C PRO A 524 17.73 -20.93 4.49
N ALA A 525 18.15 -19.99 3.65
CA ALA A 525 18.53 -18.64 4.03
C ALA A 525 18.00 -17.63 3.00
N TYR A 526 17.93 -16.37 3.40
CA TYR A 526 17.41 -15.29 2.58
C TYR A 526 18.46 -14.19 2.46
N ILE A 527 18.42 -13.46 1.36
CA ILE A 527 19.32 -12.35 1.06
C ILE A 527 18.90 -11.11 1.85
N ASN A 528 19.85 -10.45 2.50
CA ASN A 528 19.62 -9.14 3.10
C ASN A 528 19.58 -8.04 2.01
N ILE A 529 18.40 -7.81 1.42
CA ILE A 529 18.22 -6.82 0.35
C ILE A 529 18.53 -5.38 0.81
N GLN A 530 18.38 -5.05 2.09
CA GLN A 530 18.76 -3.73 2.62
C GLN A 530 20.24 -3.46 2.37
N ARG A 531 21.09 -4.45 2.70
CA ARG A 531 22.52 -4.35 2.46
C ARG A 531 22.82 -4.35 0.95
N GLU A 532 22.15 -5.17 0.16
CA GLU A 532 22.38 -5.18 -1.29
C GLU A 532 22.06 -3.83 -1.94
N ILE A 533 21.00 -3.14 -1.50
CA ILE A 533 20.64 -1.79 -1.95
C ILE A 533 21.73 -0.78 -1.56
N PHE A 534 22.03 -0.66 -0.27
CA PHE A 534 22.83 0.45 0.25
C PHE A 534 24.34 0.22 0.17
N VAL A 535 24.78 -1.03 0.02
CA VAL A 535 26.21 -1.39 -0.09
C VAL A 535 26.56 -1.88 -1.48
N ASP A 536 25.89 -2.93 -1.95
CA ASP A 536 26.29 -3.62 -3.19
C ASP A 536 25.79 -2.90 -4.46
N GLY A 537 24.80 -2.01 -4.33
CA GLY A 537 24.21 -1.29 -5.45
C GLY A 537 23.28 -2.14 -6.31
N VAL A 538 22.63 -3.16 -5.74
CA VAL A 538 21.62 -3.97 -6.43
C VAL A 538 20.30 -3.21 -6.43
N ASP A 539 19.62 -3.17 -7.58
CA ASP A 539 18.46 -2.31 -7.83
C ASP A 539 17.13 -2.83 -7.28
N TRP A 540 17.13 -3.38 -6.07
CA TRP A 540 15.87 -3.68 -5.39
C TRP A 540 15.03 -2.40 -5.23
N GLU A 541 13.72 -2.55 -5.37
CA GLU A 541 12.74 -1.49 -5.27
C GLU A 541 12.63 -1.03 -3.80
N PHE A 542 12.52 0.28 -3.59
CA PHE A 542 12.65 0.87 -2.25
C PHE A 542 11.38 0.78 -1.39
N SER A 543 10.22 0.46 -1.93
CA SER A 543 9.01 0.35 -1.11
C SER A 543 8.99 -0.98 -0.34
N ASN A 544 8.69 -0.90 0.96
CA ASN A 544 8.66 -2.06 1.86
C ASN A 544 9.96 -2.90 1.85
N PHE A 545 11.15 -2.34 1.55
CA PHE A 545 12.40 -3.12 1.59
C PHE A 545 12.75 -3.58 3.03
N ASP A 546 12.14 -2.96 4.04
CA ASP A 546 12.24 -3.34 5.45
C ASP A 546 11.46 -4.63 5.75
N ARG A 547 10.48 -5.00 4.90
CA ARG A 547 9.84 -6.31 4.91
C ARG A 547 10.79 -7.34 4.33
N TYR A 548 11.10 -8.36 5.13
CA TYR A 548 12.01 -9.43 4.74
C TYR A 548 11.36 -10.82 4.79
N LEU A 549 10.12 -10.94 5.27
CA LEU A 549 9.37 -12.18 5.17
C LEU A 549 7.86 -11.91 5.18
N GLN A 550 7.11 -12.73 4.44
CA GLN A 550 5.68 -12.93 4.65
C GLN A 550 5.44 -14.32 5.24
N LEU A 551 5.21 -14.40 6.55
CA LEU A 551 5.04 -15.66 7.25
C LEU A 551 3.58 -16.11 7.17
N ASN A 552 3.29 -17.13 6.36
CA ASN A 552 2.01 -17.83 6.44
C ASN A 552 1.97 -18.71 7.70
N THR A 553 1.25 -18.25 8.72
CA THR A 553 1.14 -18.94 10.01
C THR A 553 0.38 -20.27 9.93
N ARG A 554 -0.49 -20.43 8.92
CA ARG A 554 -1.30 -21.64 8.71
C ARG A 554 -0.49 -22.89 8.41
N LEU A 555 0.79 -22.74 8.06
CA LEU A 555 1.71 -23.84 7.78
C LEU A 555 2.34 -24.40 9.06
N TYR A 556 2.35 -23.65 10.16
CA TYR A 556 3.06 -24.03 11.38
C TYR A 556 2.13 -24.37 12.54
N ASP A 557 0.85 -24.01 12.46
CA ASP A 557 -0.12 -24.34 13.49
C ASP A 557 -0.74 -25.73 13.34
N LEU A 558 -0.18 -26.59 12.47
CA LEU A 558 -0.63 -27.97 12.28
C LEU A 558 0.17 -28.95 13.16
N VAL A 559 -0.53 -29.67 14.01
CA VAL A 559 0.02 -30.82 14.75
C VAL A 559 -0.79 -32.06 14.39
N SER A 560 -0.11 -33.07 13.85
CA SER A 560 -0.76 -34.30 13.35
C SER A 560 -1.89 -34.03 12.34
N GLY A 561 -1.77 -32.96 11.54
CA GLY A 561 -2.77 -32.56 10.54
C GLY A 561 -3.90 -31.68 11.08
N GLU A 562 -3.95 -31.41 12.38
CA GLU A 562 -4.98 -30.58 13.01
C GLU A 562 -4.44 -29.20 13.41
N ARG A 563 -5.23 -28.16 13.15
CA ARG A 563 -4.89 -26.79 13.55
C ARG A 563 -4.99 -26.65 15.06
N THR A 564 -3.84 -26.52 15.71
CA THR A 564 -3.73 -26.36 17.15
C THR A 564 -3.18 -24.97 17.48
N PRO A 565 -4.04 -24.06 17.97
CA PRO A 565 -3.61 -22.74 18.42
C PRO A 565 -2.54 -22.81 19.51
N GLY A 566 -1.84 -21.70 19.72
CA GLY A 566 -0.97 -21.54 20.87
C GLY A 566 0.25 -20.68 20.59
N LYS A 567 1.19 -20.71 21.53
CA LYS A 567 2.41 -19.91 21.49
C LYS A 567 3.49 -20.53 20.61
N TYR A 568 4.08 -19.71 19.75
CA TYR A 568 5.21 -20.02 18.89
C TYR A 568 6.31 -18.99 19.12
N TYR A 569 7.55 -19.45 19.17
CA TYR A 569 8.74 -18.61 19.16
C TYR A 569 9.20 -18.44 17.72
N VAL A 570 9.40 -17.20 17.30
CA VAL A 570 9.97 -16.87 16.00
C VAL A 570 11.30 -16.19 16.24
N ARG A 571 12.36 -16.73 15.64
CA ARG A 571 13.74 -16.28 15.79
C ARG A 571 14.32 -15.93 14.42
N VAL A 572 14.99 -14.79 14.34
CA VAL A 572 15.76 -14.35 13.18
C VAL A 572 17.24 -14.36 13.57
N ASP A 573 18.08 -14.97 12.73
CA ASP A 573 19.54 -14.99 12.89
C ASP A 573 20.22 -14.54 11.60
N CYS A 574 21.22 -13.70 11.73
CA CYS A 574 21.93 -13.08 10.62
C CYS A 574 23.37 -13.59 10.49
N TYR A 575 23.84 -13.70 9.26
CA TYR A 575 25.12 -14.28 8.89
C TYR A 575 25.90 -13.41 7.91
N ASP A 576 27.22 -13.50 7.98
CA ASP A 576 28.13 -12.87 7.03
C ASP A 576 28.21 -13.64 5.70
N ASN A 577 29.06 -13.19 4.77
CA ASN A 577 29.24 -13.84 3.47
C ASN A 577 29.82 -15.27 3.57
N ALA A 578 30.59 -15.57 4.61
CA ALA A 578 31.20 -16.87 4.85
C ALA A 578 30.26 -17.82 5.63
N GLY A 579 29.06 -17.36 5.98
CA GLY A 579 28.08 -18.14 6.74
C GLY A 579 28.36 -18.18 8.24
N ASN A 580 29.16 -17.26 8.79
CA ASN A 580 29.35 -17.11 10.23
C ASN A 580 28.27 -16.22 10.84
N PRO A 581 27.79 -16.50 12.06
CA PRO A 581 26.86 -15.62 12.77
C PRO A 581 27.47 -14.23 12.97
N VAL A 582 26.69 -13.19 12.70
CA VAL A 582 27.10 -11.81 13.01
C VAL A 582 26.79 -11.51 14.49
N PRO A 583 27.75 -11.01 15.29
CA PRO A 583 27.52 -10.73 16.70
C PRO A 583 26.32 -9.80 16.94
N ASN A 584 25.51 -10.11 17.94
CA ASN A 584 24.26 -9.42 18.31
C ASN A 584 23.18 -9.36 17.21
N ALA A 585 23.37 -10.05 16.09
CA ALA A 585 22.43 -10.06 14.98
C ALA A 585 21.46 -11.24 15.08
N THR A 586 20.83 -11.35 16.24
CA THR A 586 19.75 -12.30 16.55
C THR A 586 18.58 -11.55 17.18
N ASP A 587 17.35 -11.94 16.87
CA ASP A 587 16.17 -11.46 17.58
C ASP A 587 15.15 -12.58 17.70
N MET A 588 14.37 -12.57 18.77
CA MET A 588 13.36 -13.57 19.05
C MET A 588 12.15 -12.96 19.75
N ILE A 589 10.97 -13.26 19.22
CA ILE A 589 9.67 -12.89 19.78
C ILE A 589 8.78 -14.11 19.98
N ALA A 590 7.73 -13.95 20.78
CA ALA A 590 6.63 -14.91 20.88
C ALA A 590 5.43 -14.41 20.06
N LEU A 591 4.73 -15.33 19.40
CA LEU A 591 3.45 -15.10 18.74
C LEU A 591 2.44 -16.12 19.23
N PHE A 592 1.25 -15.69 19.62
CA PHE A 592 0.12 -16.59 19.82
C PHE A 592 -0.60 -16.76 18.48
N ILE A 593 -0.41 -17.89 17.81
CA ILE A 593 -0.97 -18.16 16.49
C ILE A 593 -2.31 -18.88 16.64
N HIS A 594 -3.37 -18.37 16.00
CA HIS A 594 -4.70 -18.96 16.06
C HIS A 594 -5.51 -18.79 14.76
N ASN A 595 -5.42 -19.76 13.86
CA ASN A 595 -6.14 -19.72 12.56
C ASN A 595 -7.50 -20.43 12.54
N ASN A 596 -7.99 -20.95 13.67
CA ASN A 596 -9.32 -21.56 13.73
C ASN A 596 -10.41 -20.49 13.79
N THR A 597 -11.55 -20.78 13.18
CA THR A 597 -12.79 -20.04 13.42
C THR A 597 -13.29 -20.28 14.84
N ILE A 598 -14.12 -19.39 15.36
CA ILE A 598 -14.81 -19.64 16.62
C ILE A 598 -15.84 -20.77 16.44
N ASN A 599 -16.13 -21.49 17.52
CA ASN A 599 -17.24 -22.43 17.59
C ASN A 599 -18.55 -21.64 17.63
N PHE A 600 -19.20 -21.54 16.48
CA PHE A 600 -20.36 -20.69 16.27
C PHE A 600 -21.56 -21.50 15.80
N GLY A 601 -22.77 -21.06 16.13
CA GLY A 601 -24.00 -21.69 15.64
C GLY A 601 -25.27 -21.17 16.29
N LEU A 602 -26.37 -21.30 15.56
CA LEU A 602 -27.74 -20.95 15.98
C LEU A 602 -28.69 -22.03 15.48
N THR A 603 -29.54 -22.59 16.34
CA THR A 603 -30.58 -23.53 15.94
C THR A 603 -31.85 -22.82 15.49
N ALA A 604 -32.71 -23.52 14.75
CA ALA A 604 -34.01 -23.00 14.37
C ALA A 604 -34.92 -22.85 15.61
N PRO A 605 -35.71 -21.77 15.72
CA PRO A 605 -36.66 -21.60 16.81
C PRO A 605 -37.80 -22.61 16.69
N VAL A 606 -38.18 -23.19 17.82
CA VAL A 606 -39.28 -24.15 17.94
C VAL A 606 -40.16 -23.80 19.14
N PHE A 607 -41.46 -24.07 19.04
CA PHE A 607 -42.35 -23.97 20.20
C PHE A 607 -42.13 -25.15 21.15
N THR A 608 -42.24 -24.89 22.45
CA THR A 608 -42.13 -25.94 23.48
C THR A 608 -43.32 -26.89 23.49
N ASP A 609 -44.49 -26.42 23.06
CA ASP A 609 -45.68 -27.24 22.87
C ASP A 609 -45.67 -27.91 21.51
N ALA A 610 -45.45 -29.23 21.51
CA ALA A 610 -45.46 -30.07 20.31
C ALA A 610 -46.82 -30.13 19.59
N SER A 611 -47.90 -29.64 20.20
CA SER A 611 -49.21 -29.54 19.57
C SER A 611 -49.38 -28.30 18.68
N VAL A 612 -48.45 -27.33 18.73
CA VAL A 612 -48.44 -26.20 17.79
C VAL A 612 -48.16 -26.71 16.38
N VAL A 613 -49.06 -26.42 15.44
CA VAL A 613 -48.98 -26.96 14.08
C VAL A 613 -47.85 -26.28 13.32
N ASN A 614 -46.79 -27.04 13.02
CA ASN A 614 -45.75 -26.65 12.07
C ASN A 614 -46.22 -26.97 10.64
N ALA A 615 -46.57 -25.94 9.88
CA ALA A 615 -47.07 -26.05 8.51
C ALA A 615 -45.94 -26.15 7.46
N GLY A 616 -44.67 -26.22 7.88
CA GLY A 616 -43.50 -26.24 7.01
C GLY A 616 -42.93 -24.85 6.72
N CYS A 617 -41.69 -24.80 6.21
CA CYS A 617 -40.99 -23.56 5.85
C CYS A 617 -40.90 -22.51 6.98
N GLY A 618 -40.93 -22.95 8.24
CA GLY A 618 -40.90 -22.07 9.42
C GLY A 618 -42.24 -21.43 9.78
N LEU A 619 -43.35 -21.81 9.14
CA LEU A 619 -44.70 -21.34 9.49
C LEU A 619 -45.31 -22.20 10.61
N TYR A 620 -45.66 -21.55 11.71
CA TYR A 620 -46.42 -22.10 12.81
C TYR A 620 -47.82 -21.52 12.85
N ARG A 621 -48.80 -22.34 13.19
CA ARG A 621 -50.20 -21.96 13.32
C ARG A 621 -50.63 -22.10 14.78
N LEU A 622 -51.06 -20.99 15.36
CA LEU A 622 -51.35 -20.88 16.80
C LEU A 622 -52.84 -20.67 17.03
N THR A 623 -53.42 -21.44 17.95
CA THR A 623 -54.72 -21.14 18.56
C THR A 623 -54.58 -20.05 19.62
N ASP A 624 -55.69 -19.45 20.06
CA ASP A 624 -55.69 -18.44 21.13
C ASP A 624 -55.06 -18.96 22.43
N SER A 625 -55.27 -20.23 22.78
CA SER A 625 -54.62 -20.85 23.95
C SER A 625 -53.11 -21.03 23.81
N GLN A 626 -52.59 -21.02 22.57
CA GLN A 626 -51.16 -21.21 22.27
C GLN A 626 -50.42 -19.88 22.07
N MET A 627 -51.10 -18.74 22.14
CA MET A 627 -50.50 -17.42 21.86
C MET A 627 -49.36 -17.04 22.80
N ASN A 628 -49.28 -17.66 23.97
CA ASN A 628 -48.22 -17.43 24.95
C ASN A 628 -47.27 -18.64 25.09
N THR A 629 -47.36 -19.63 24.20
CA THR A 629 -46.48 -20.80 24.25
C THR A 629 -45.02 -20.37 24.08
N PRO A 630 -44.09 -20.78 24.97
CA PRO A 630 -42.68 -20.44 24.84
C PRO A 630 -42.04 -20.91 23.53
N ILE A 631 -41.08 -20.11 23.05
CA ILE A 631 -40.17 -20.47 21.97
C ILE A 631 -38.82 -20.84 22.58
N GLN A 632 -38.23 -21.93 22.09
CA GLN A 632 -36.88 -22.35 22.38
C GLN A 632 -36.00 -22.23 21.14
N LEU A 633 -34.77 -21.75 21.33
CA LEU A 633 -33.67 -21.86 20.39
C LEU A 633 -32.38 -22.03 21.17
N SER A 634 -31.32 -22.45 20.50
CA SER A 634 -30.01 -22.61 21.12
C SER A 634 -28.94 -21.93 20.27
N PHE A 635 -27.94 -21.35 20.92
CA PHE A 635 -26.85 -20.67 20.23
C PHE A 635 -25.50 -20.91 20.90
N ARG A 636 -24.42 -20.72 20.16
CA ARG A 636 -23.06 -20.68 20.70
C ARG A 636 -22.21 -19.69 19.95
N ALA A 637 -21.34 -19.02 20.68
CA ALA A 637 -20.25 -18.20 20.15
C ALA A 637 -19.09 -18.38 21.12
N ASN A 638 -18.23 -19.36 20.83
CA ASN A 638 -17.21 -19.80 21.76
C ASN A 638 -15.84 -19.90 21.09
N ASP A 639 -14.82 -19.36 21.74
CA ASP A 639 -13.42 -19.64 21.43
C ASP A 639 -12.73 -20.15 22.69
N PRO A 640 -12.36 -21.44 22.77
CA PRO A 640 -11.70 -22.01 23.95
C PRO A 640 -10.40 -21.30 24.32
N GLU A 641 -9.73 -20.66 23.35
CA GLU A 641 -8.47 -19.95 23.56
C GLU A 641 -8.67 -18.52 24.09
N GLY A 642 -9.92 -18.05 24.19
CA GLY A 642 -10.24 -16.79 24.84
C GLY A 642 -10.12 -15.56 23.95
N PHE A 643 -10.30 -15.67 22.63
CA PHE A 643 -10.25 -14.52 21.72
C PHE A 643 -11.61 -14.05 21.20
N VAL A 644 -12.76 -14.52 21.71
CA VAL A 644 -14.05 -13.87 21.38
C VAL A 644 -13.96 -12.41 21.81
N HIS A 645 -14.21 -11.47 20.90
CA HIS A 645 -14.30 -10.05 21.23
C HIS A 645 -15.65 -9.74 21.83
N SER A 646 -16.70 -10.06 21.08
CA SER A 646 -18.07 -9.88 21.48
C SER A 646 -19.00 -10.80 20.68
N PHE A 647 -20.21 -11.00 21.19
CA PHE A 647 -21.30 -11.61 20.45
C PHE A 647 -22.63 -11.02 20.88
N ALA A 648 -23.62 -11.07 20.00
CA ALA A 648 -24.98 -10.63 20.28
C ALA A 648 -25.99 -11.55 19.58
N LEU A 649 -26.93 -12.09 20.35
CA LEU A 649 -28.15 -12.70 19.86
C LEU A 649 -29.25 -11.63 19.88
N THR A 650 -29.87 -11.40 18.73
CA THR A 650 -30.89 -10.38 18.54
C THR A 650 -32.16 -10.98 17.95
N MET A 651 -33.30 -10.33 18.24
CA MET A 651 -34.60 -10.66 17.68
C MET A 651 -35.29 -9.42 17.12
N GLY A 652 -35.86 -9.56 15.92
CA GLY A 652 -36.74 -8.58 15.30
C GLY A 652 -38.12 -9.17 15.02
N ARG A 653 -39.14 -8.29 14.98
CA ARG A 653 -40.54 -8.64 14.68
C ARG A 653 -41.07 -7.82 13.50
N CYS A 654 -41.87 -8.47 12.65
CA CYS A 654 -42.64 -7.81 11.60
C CYS A 654 -44.10 -8.31 11.66
N PRO A 655 -45.10 -7.42 11.76
CA PRO A 655 -44.99 -5.95 11.77
C PRO A 655 -44.39 -5.40 13.09
N THR A 656 -43.84 -4.19 13.02
CA THR A 656 -43.38 -3.42 14.19
C THR A 656 -44.59 -2.85 14.97
N PRO A 657 -44.43 -2.50 16.26
CA PRO A 657 -43.22 -2.58 17.09
C PRO A 657 -43.02 -3.98 17.70
N MET A 658 -41.83 -4.18 18.25
CA MET A 658 -41.48 -5.37 19.05
C MET A 658 -42.49 -5.60 20.20
N ILE A 659 -42.62 -6.85 20.65
CA ILE A 659 -43.35 -7.21 21.88
C ILE A 659 -42.38 -7.29 23.06
N GLY A 660 -42.84 -6.98 24.26
CA GLY A 660 -42.13 -7.32 25.49
C GLY A 660 -41.98 -8.84 25.65
N LEU A 661 -40.84 -9.28 26.15
CA LEU A 661 -40.52 -10.70 26.33
C LEU A 661 -40.26 -11.03 27.79
N GLN A 662 -40.69 -12.22 28.20
CA GLN A 662 -40.28 -12.89 29.42
C GLN A 662 -39.29 -14.00 29.06
N VAL A 663 -38.09 -13.96 29.64
CA VAL A 663 -37.05 -14.99 29.44
C VAL A 663 -37.20 -16.06 30.53
N ASN A 664 -37.43 -17.31 30.12
CA ASN A 664 -37.63 -18.45 31.02
C ASN A 664 -36.32 -19.20 31.32
N SER A 665 -35.32 -19.11 30.42
CA SER A 665 -34.00 -19.76 30.53
C SER A 665 -32.96 -18.96 29.73
N PRO A 666 -31.68 -18.86 30.16
CA PRO A 666 -31.01 -19.54 31.29
C PRO A 666 -31.34 -18.94 32.68
N ASN A 667 -31.03 -19.65 33.77
CA ASN A 667 -31.33 -19.26 35.16
C ASN A 667 -30.02 -19.09 35.98
N PRO A 668 -29.75 -17.94 36.65
CA PRO A 668 -30.61 -16.76 36.76
C PRO A 668 -30.78 -16.00 35.43
N PRO A 669 -31.99 -15.43 35.18
CA PRO A 669 -32.39 -14.91 33.88
C PRO A 669 -31.65 -13.65 33.43
N LEU A 670 -31.59 -13.51 32.11
CA LEU A 670 -31.09 -12.36 31.37
C LEU A 670 -32.05 -11.16 31.48
N SER A 671 -32.18 -10.56 32.66
CA SER A 671 -33.21 -9.56 33.03
C SER A 671 -34.66 -10.07 32.88
N ASP A 672 -35.49 -9.86 33.91
CA ASP A 672 -36.82 -10.50 33.99
C ASP A 672 -37.82 -10.02 32.92
N THR A 673 -37.53 -8.93 32.19
CA THR A 673 -38.37 -8.47 31.07
C THR A 673 -37.55 -7.62 30.09
N LEU A 674 -37.50 -8.03 28.81
CA LEU A 674 -36.92 -7.22 27.73
C LEU A 674 -38.04 -6.38 27.10
N THR A 675 -38.03 -5.06 27.31
CA THR A 675 -38.97 -4.11 26.68
C THR A 675 -38.26 -3.29 25.61
N GLY A 676 -38.77 -3.31 24.38
CA GLY A 676 -38.30 -2.44 23.28
C GLY A 676 -36.88 -2.70 22.75
N GLN A 677 -36.14 -3.67 23.28
CA GLN A 677 -34.77 -4.00 22.85
C GLN A 677 -34.79 -5.14 21.83
N THR A 678 -34.05 -4.98 20.73
CA THR A 678 -33.80 -6.03 19.73
C THR A 678 -32.75 -7.05 20.19
N ILE A 679 -32.14 -6.90 21.36
CA ILE A 679 -31.03 -7.75 21.84
C ILE A 679 -31.56 -8.71 22.90
N LEU A 680 -31.47 -10.02 22.63
CA LEU A 680 -31.82 -11.08 23.57
C LEU A 680 -30.69 -11.37 24.54
N PHE A 681 -29.46 -11.41 24.04
CA PHE A 681 -28.27 -11.53 24.87
C PHE A 681 -27.05 -10.97 24.16
N GLN A 682 -26.08 -10.50 24.92
CA GLN A 682 -24.78 -10.10 24.39
C GLN A 682 -23.70 -10.36 25.42
N GLY A 683 -22.49 -10.55 24.94
CA GLY A 683 -21.32 -10.70 25.77
C GLY A 683 -20.15 -9.97 25.13
N ASP A 684 -19.38 -9.27 25.96
CA ASP A 684 -18.30 -8.39 25.54
C ASP A 684 -17.04 -8.63 26.37
N SER A 685 -15.90 -8.65 25.70
CA SER A 685 -14.61 -8.79 26.35
C SER A 685 -14.26 -7.56 27.17
N THR A 686 -13.80 -7.79 28.40
CA THR A 686 -13.16 -6.79 29.27
C THR A 686 -11.63 -6.94 29.32
N SER A 687 -11.05 -7.70 28.38
CA SER A 687 -9.60 -7.91 28.29
C SER A 687 -8.86 -6.58 28.19
N VAL A 688 -7.82 -6.45 29.02
CA VAL A 688 -6.90 -5.32 29.02
C VAL A 688 -5.47 -5.84 28.86
N HIS A 689 -4.60 -4.99 28.29
CA HIS A 689 -3.18 -5.28 28.17
C HIS A 689 -2.56 -5.68 29.52
N ASN A 690 -1.44 -6.42 29.47
CA ASN A 690 -0.72 -7.07 30.58
C ASN A 690 -1.32 -8.36 31.15
N THR A 691 -2.65 -8.45 31.35
CA THR A 691 -3.24 -9.65 31.94
C THR A 691 -3.86 -10.57 30.91
N CYS A 692 -4.37 -10.01 29.80
CA CYS A 692 -5.04 -10.76 28.73
C CYS A 692 -5.88 -11.91 29.28
N ASN A 693 -6.84 -11.57 30.15
CA ASN A 693 -7.65 -12.52 30.93
C ASN A 693 -8.38 -13.56 30.07
N GLY A 694 -8.47 -13.30 28.77
CA GLY A 694 -9.23 -14.09 27.82
C GLY A 694 -10.71 -13.77 27.92
N TYR A 695 -11.39 -13.87 26.80
CA TYR A 695 -12.84 -13.93 26.74
C TYR A 695 -13.21 -15.01 25.75
N THR A 696 -13.75 -16.10 26.25
CA THR A 696 -14.10 -17.28 25.46
C THR A 696 -15.55 -17.19 24.95
N GLY A 697 -16.29 -16.12 25.27
CA GLY A 697 -17.66 -15.91 24.82
C GLY A 697 -18.67 -16.67 25.67
N THR A 698 -19.60 -17.37 25.01
CA THR A 698 -20.70 -18.10 25.67
C THR A 698 -20.28 -19.03 26.81
N ILE A 699 -19.12 -19.69 26.72
CA ILE A 699 -18.64 -20.56 27.82
C ILE A 699 -18.26 -19.76 29.08
N VAL A 700 -17.74 -18.54 28.96
CA VAL A 700 -17.47 -17.69 30.14
C VAL A 700 -18.77 -17.16 30.73
N GLU A 701 -19.73 -16.74 29.88
CA GLU A 701 -21.00 -16.18 30.33
C GLU A 701 -21.91 -17.22 31.01
N PHE A 702 -21.94 -18.46 30.51
CA PHE A 702 -22.86 -19.49 30.97
C PHE A 702 -22.19 -20.68 31.65
N SER A 703 -20.86 -20.70 31.72
CA SER A 703 -20.09 -21.86 32.19
C SER A 703 -20.38 -23.16 31.42
N ASP A 704 -20.83 -23.06 30.15
CA ASP A 704 -21.15 -24.20 29.27
C ASP A 704 -20.49 -24.04 27.90
N ALA A 705 -19.74 -25.05 27.48
CA ALA A 705 -19.09 -25.10 26.17
C ALA A 705 -20.04 -25.50 25.03
N GLY A 706 -21.22 -26.02 25.38
CA GLY A 706 -22.28 -26.47 24.50
C GLY A 706 -23.11 -25.33 23.90
N MET A 707 -24.28 -25.70 23.39
CA MET A 707 -25.27 -24.72 22.90
C MET A 707 -26.08 -24.20 24.08
N ILE A 708 -26.12 -22.89 24.23
CA ILE A 708 -26.90 -22.21 25.26
C ILE A 708 -28.36 -22.22 24.85
N ASN A 709 -29.21 -22.89 25.63
CA ASN A 709 -30.64 -22.93 25.40
C ASN A 709 -31.30 -21.66 25.93
N VAL A 710 -31.98 -20.95 25.04
CA VAL A 710 -32.76 -19.75 25.36
C VAL A 710 -34.23 -20.11 25.19
N GLU A 711 -34.99 -19.93 26.25
CA GLU A 711 -36.45 -20.05 26.23
C GLU A 711 -37.06 -18.71 26.59
N PHE A 712 -38.00 -18.22 25.78
CA PHE A 712 -38.68 -16.96 26.02
C PHE A 712 -40.11 -17.01 25.49
N GLN A 713 -40.96 -16.18 26.09
CA GLN A 713 -42.38 -16.06 25.77
C GLN A 713 -42.80 -14.58 25.76
N PRO A 714 -43.97 -14.23 25.22
CA PRO A 714 -44.50 -12.87 25.32
C PRO A 714 -44.68 -12.50 26.79
N ALA A 715 -44.34 -11.27 27.16
CA ALA A 715 -44.65 -10.77 28.49
C ALA A 715 -46.17 -10.78 28.71
N ALA A 716 -46.63 -11.02 29.93
CA ALA A 716 -48.06 -11.11 30.25
C ALA A 716 -48.88 -9.87 29.80
N SER A 717 -48.24 -8.70 29.71
CA SER A 717 -48.84 -7.45 29.23
C SER A 717 -49.11 -7.39 27.72
N GLU A 718 -48.48 -8.25 26.92
CA GLU A 718 -48.57 -8.22 25.45
C GLU A 718 -49.73 -9.05 24.89
N GLY A 719 -50.25 -10.01 25.67
CA GLY A 719 -51.39 -10.85 25.29
C GLY A 719 -51.06 -11.97 24.29
N GLY A 720 -49.86 -12.02 23.70
CA GLY A 720 -49.41 -13.11 22.84
C GLY A 720 -48.31 -12.74 21.84
N TRP A 721 -47.84 -13.73 21.06
CA TRP A 721 -46.84 -13.52 19.99
C TRP A 721 -47.36 -12.66 18.83
N ILE A 722 -48.66 -12.76 18.55
CA ILE A 722 -49.38 -11.99 17.55
C ILE A 722 -50.25 -10.98 18.31
N LYS A 723 -50.03 -9.67 18.10
CA LYS A 723 -50.79 -8.62 18.79
C LYS A 723 -52.27 -8.65 18.40
N THR A 724 -53.12 -8.16 19.30
CA THR A 724 -54.55 -7.99 19.06
C THR A 724 -54.80 -7.17 17.78
N GLY A 725 -55.60 -7.73 16.86
CA GLY A 725 -55.89 -7.12 15.56
C GLY A 725 -54.94 -7.53 14.43
N GLU A 726 -53.89 -8.29 14.73
CA GLU A 726 -53.01 -8.89 13.73
C GLU A 726 -53.34 -10.38 13.52
N PHE A 727 -53.14 -10.87 12.30
CA PHE A 727 -53.36 -12.29 11.93
C PHE A 727 -52.05 -13.04 11.67
N PHE A 728 -50.96 -12.30 11.49
CA PHE A 728 -49.68 -12.83 11.05
C PHE A 728 -48.53 -12.06 11.68
N THR A 729 -47.47 -12.76 12.05
CA THR A 729 -46.23 -12.14 12.53
C THR A 729 -45.02 -12.96 12.07
N LYS A 730 -43.94 -12.30 11.70
CA LYS A 730 -42.62 -12.89 11.49
C LYS A 730 -41.70 -12.51 12.65
N LEU A 731 -40.98 -13.49 13.18
CA LEU A 731 -39.84 -13.28 14.07
C LEU A 731 -38.55 -13.67 13.35
N ALA A 732 -37.55 -12.82 13.47
CA ALA A 732 -36.23 -12.99 12.88
C ALA A 732 -35.18 -12.96 13.99
N PHE A 733 -34.30 -13.95 14.00
CA PHE A 733 -33.23 -14.12 14.97
C PHE A 733 -31.90 -13.97 14.27
N HIS A 734 -31.02 -13.18 14.85
CA HIS A 734 -29.70 -12.95 14.29
C HIS A 734 -28.65 -13.05 15.38
N LEU A 735 -27.73 -14.00 15.21
CA LEU A 735 -26.54 -14.15 16.04
C LEU A 735 -25.38 -13.54 15.27
N ARG A 736 -24.66 -12.62 15.91
CA ARG A 736 -23.40 -12.06 15.40
C ARG A 736 -22.29 -12.23 16.41
N ALA A 737 -21.06 -12.52 15.97
CA ALA A 737 -19.90 -12.55 16.84
C ALA A 737 -18.64 -12.06 16.12
N TYR A 738 -17.66 -11.64 16.92
CA TYR A 738 -16.35 -11.18 16.48
C TYR A 738 -15.25 -11.85 17.29
N LYS A 739 -14.10 -12.05 16.66
CA LYS A 739 -12.89 -12.58 17.31
C LYS A 739 -11.77 -11.54 17.27
N ARG A 740 -11.02 -11.38 18.36
CA ARG A 740 -9.81 -10.55 18.44
C ARG A 740 -8.64 -11.26 17.77
N MET A 741 -8.29 -10.80 16.58
CA MET A 741 -7.20 -11.39 15.80
C MET A 741 -6.63 -10.36 14.85
N THR A 742 -5.32 -10.40 14.63
CA THR A 742 -4.66 -9.49 13.70
C THR A 742 -3.55 -10.15 12.88
N ASN A 743 -3.36 -9.63 11.68
CA ASN A 743 -2.20 -9.89 10.83
C ASN A 743 -1.29 -8.64 10.72
N GLY A 744 -1.59 -7.59 11.49
CA GLY A 744 -0.91 -6.31 11.46
C GLY A 744 -1.52 -5.26 10.51
N TYR A 745 -2.61 -5.58 9.80
CA TYR A 745 -3.27 -4.67 8.83
C TYR A 745 -4.79 -4.54 8.99
N ASN A 746 -5.47 -5.57 9.48
CA ASN A 746 -6.92 -5.56 9.66
C ASN A 746 -7.35 -4.67 10.84
N SER A 747 -8.67 -4.57 11.07
CA SER A 747 -9.27 -3.81 12.19
C SER A 747 -8.93 -4.33 13.59
N GLY A 748 -8.12 -5.38 13.72
CA GLY A 748 -7.91 -6.13 14.97
C GLY A 748 -9.03 -7.14 15.29
N LEU A 749 -10.08 -7.19 14.46
CA LEU A 749 -11.17 -8.14 14.57
C LEU A 749 -11.23 -9.05 13.33
N SER A 750 -11.85 -10.23 13.50
CA SER A 750 -12.29 -11.06 12.39
C SER A 750 -13.39 -10.38 11.58
N ASP A 751 -13.67 -10.92 10.40
CA ASP A 751 -14.95 -10.71 9.73
C ASP A 751 -16.13 -11.17 10.61
N ASP A 752 -17.33 -10.79 10.22
CA ASP A 752 -18.57 -11.12 10.93
C ASP A 752 -18.85 -12.62 10.89
N TYR A 753 -18.95 -13.24 12.07
CA TYR A 753 -19.62 -14.52 12.19
C TYR A 753 -21.12 -14.26 12.32
N GLU A 754 -21.90 -14.65 11.32
CA GLU A 754 -23.35 -14.41 11.30
C GLU A 754 -24.12 -15.71 11.14
N ALA A 755 -25.20 -15.84 11.90
CA ALA A 755 -26.19 -16.90 11.72
C ALA A 755 -27.59 -16.32 11.87
N TYR A 756 -28.48 -16.76 10.98
CA TYR A 756 -29.85 -16.27 10.89
C TYR A 756 -30.84 -17.41 11.05
N ALA A 757 -31.92 -17.15 11.78
CA ALA A 757 -33.09 -18.01 11.80
C ALA A 757 -34.37 -17.17 11.80
N GLN A 758 -35.48 -17.75 11.38
CA GLN A 758 -36.78 -17.07 11.39
C GLN A 758 -37.91 -18.05 11.61
N ILE A 759 -39.01 -17.53 12.16
CA ILE A 759 -40.30 -18.20 12.16
C ILE A 759 -41.40 -17.25 11.71
N LEU A 760 -42.42 -17.82 11.11
CA LEU A 760 -43.64 -17.17 10.69
C LEU A 760 -44.76 -17.73 11.56
N MET A 761 -45.71 -16.89 11.94
CA MET A 761 -46.80 -17.26 12.84
C MET A 761 -48.11 -16.76 12.26
N GLU A 762 -49.09 -17.65 12.21
CA GLU A 762 -50.46 -17.38 11.77
C GLU A 762 -51.43 -17.70 12.91
N ARG A 763 -52.37 -16.79 13.18
CA ARG A 763 -53.45 -17.01 14.14
C ARG A 763 -54.57 -17.85 13.52
N LEU A 764 -54.88 -19.00 14.11
CA LEU A 764 -55.98 -19.86 13.68
C LEU A 764 -57.29 -19.42 14.34
N ASN A 765 -58.33 -19.20 13.51
CA ASN A 765 -59.67 -18.78 13.94
C ASN A 765 -59.64 -17.51 14.81
N PRO A 766 -59.24 -16.37 14.22
CA PRO A 766 -58.97 -15.12 14.94
C PRO A 766 -60.19 -14.45 15.57
#